data_AF-A0A1K2HRX0-F1
#
_entry.id   AF-A0A1K2HRX0-F1
#
_cell.length_a   1.000
_cell.length_b   1.000
_cell.length_c   1.000
_cell.angle_alpha   90.00
_cell.angle_beta   90.00
_cell.angle_gamma   90.00
#
_symmetry.space_group_name_H-M   'P 1'
#
loop_
_entity.id
_entity.type
_entity.pdbx_description
1 polymer ?
#
loop_
_entity_poly.entity_id
_entity_poly.type
_entity_poly.pdbx_seq_one_letter_code
_entity_poly.pdbx_strand_id
1 'polypeptide(L)'
;MARPKKTEKAPKAIASTQSLSAFVKSICDVMRRSNCTSALQYVPELTWILFLRILDAQEARAAEQAEVLGADFVPALRSPYRWQDWAAPWSDKPEHPHTPEGKLQGWKRQELFAAGDGRLFDFINKDLLPHLHSLDMNPQTGLPHSWATAKQRIIGRIMTAVERVRVDDEANLRDILDRVHEISIDHIDDQHFFTLSQVYEDLLLKMGEKNSDGGQFFTPREVIRAMVHTVNPSLGKTVYDPCCGTGGFLAVAYEHIERKLGKTPASTDIEKLKHDTFFGREKENLVFPIALANLVLHGIDQPNLWHGNSLTRRATYAELFQHAPAQFDVILTNPPFGGKEGRDAQKNFAFETGSTQVLFVQDILSELAPGGTCAIVLDEGLLFRTNESAFVETKRKLTDECDLWAIVSLPGGVFSTAGAGVKTNLLFFTKGKKTEHIWYYDLSWVKVGKKTPLTLAHFGFGKDGEMLADDALPAILMADWQSDEENAGSLFPSYARMLQHHGQAEGASRYSWTIDFAARRAKAREEMQPLLDKAAEIKAAVVDLKERLKQLKKDKADESEIEALEADIREKEKAARDLEAEAAAIDAAVFDLKAVNPNAVAVVDERTPGQIIQNIAEQGRVVADALIRLNQLMASSEA
;
A
#
# COMPACT_ATOMS: atom_id res chain seq x y z
N MET A 1 -61.70 21.57 17.30
CA MET A 1 -60.56 20.71 17.71
C MET A 1 -59.49 20.82 16.63
N ALA A 2 -58.37 21.47 16.95
CA ALA A 2 -57.25 21.64 16.03
C ALA A 2 -56.50 20.30 15.89
N ARG A 3 -56.17 19.91 14.65
CA ARG A 3 -55.31 18.76 14.36
C ARG A 3 -53.94 18.96 15.04
N PRO A 4 -53.37 17.95 15.69
CA PRO A 4 -52.06 18.09 16.31
C PRO A 4 -51.01 18.29 15.21
N LYS A 5 -50.14 19.30 15.41
CA LYS A 5 -48.96 19.54 14.57
C LYS A 5 -48.11 18.27 14.55
N LYS A 6 -47.76 17.79 13.36
CA LYS A 6 -46.69 16.81 13.19
C LYS A 6 -45.41 17.44 13.76
N THR A 7 -44.87 16.86 14.81
CA THR A 7 -43.51 17.12 15.27
C THR A 7 -42.54 16.80 14.13
N GLU A 8 -41.83 17.80 13.61
CA GLU A 8 -40.66 17.60 12.74
C GLU A 8 -39.69 16.67 13.49
N LYS A 9 -39.32 15.55 12.86
CA LYS A 9 -38.29 14.66 13.42
C LYS A 9 -36.97 15.42 13.38
N ALA A 10 -36.28 15.51 14.51
CA ALA A 10 -34.89 15.94 14.55
C ALA A 10 -34.06 15.11 13.54
N PRO A 11 -33.07 15.72 12.86
CA PRO A 11 -32.19 14.98 11.96
C PRO A 11 -31.59 13.80 12.72
N LYS A 12 -31.68 12.60 12.15
CA LYS A 12 -31.12 11.40 12.78
C LYS A 12 -29.60 11.54 12.77
N ALA A 13 -29.00 11.69 13.95
CA ALA A 13 -27.55 11.58 14.09
C ALA A 13 -27.09 10.23 13.50
N ILE A 14 -26.09 10.28 12.62
CA ILE A 14 -25.48 9.09 12.02
C ILE A 14 -24.58 8.46 13.09
N ALA A 15 -25.16 7.62 13.95
CA ALA A 15 -24.52 7.14 15.17
C ALA A 15 -23.57 5.93 15.01
N SER A 16 -23.42 5.36 13.80
CA SER A 16 -22.56 4.18 13.57
C SER A 16 -21.91 4.13 12.19
N THR A 17 -20.76 3.46 12.07
CA THR A 17 -20.06 3.21 10.79
C THR A 17 -20.96 2.58 9.74
N GLN A 18 -21.84 1.66 10.14
CA GLN A 18 -22.79 1.03 9.22
C GLN A 18 -23.84 2.01 8.71
N SER A 19 -24.32 2.92 9.58
CA SER A 19 -25.25 3.98 9.17
C SER A 19 -24.58 5.01 8.26
N LEU A 20 -23.31 5.36 8.50
CA LEU A 20 -22.55 6.28 7.65
C LEU A 20 -22.22 5.65 6.29
N SER A 21 -21.83 4.37 6.26
CA SER A 21 -21.58 3.64 5.03
C SER A 21 -22.84 3.53 4.16
N ALA A 22 -24.00 3.24 4.77
CA ALA A 22 -25.28 3.24 4.08
C ALA A 22 -25.66 4.64 3.57
N PHE A 23 -25.35 5.67 4.34
CA PHE A 23 -25.60 7.07 3.97
C PHE A 23 -24.75 7.52 2.80
N VAL A 24 -23.44 7.26 2.85
CA VAL A 24 -22.51 7.53 1.74
C VAL A 24 -22.89 6.73 0.50
N LYS A 25 -23.31 5.48 0.66
CA LYS A 25 -23.87 4.69 -0.45
C LYS A 25 -25.09 5.39 -1.08
N SER A 26 -25.96 5.98 -0.27
CA SER A 26 -27.10 6.74 -0.79
C SER A 26 -26.67 7.96 -1.62
N ILE A 27 -25.60 8.65 -1.24
CA ILE A 27 -25.01 9.74 -2.02
C ILE A 27 -24.46 9.21 -3.35
N CYS A 28 -23.71 8.11 -3.32
CA CYS A 28 -23.22 7.46 -4.54
C CYS A 28 -24.37 7.01 -5.46
N ASP A 29 -25.50 6.56 -4.90
CA ASP A 29 -26.67 6.16 -5.67
C ASP A 29 -27.33 7.39 -6.34
N VAL A 30 -27.29 8.58 -5.73
CA VAL A 30 -27.66 9.84 -6.40
C VAL A 30 -26.72 10.13 -7.57
N MET A 31 -25.40 10.04 -7.35
CA MET A 31 -24.40 10.27 -8.40
C MET A 31 -24.55 9.31 -9.59
N ARG A 32 -24.91 8.04 -9.33
CA ARG A 32 -25.17 7.03 -10.39
C ARG A 32 -26.43 7.27 -11.21
N ARG A 33 -27.42 7.99 -10.66
CA ARG A 33 -28.58 8.46 -11.42
C ARG A 33 -28.22 9.60 -12.38
N SER A 34 -27.06 10.23 -12.15
CA SER A 34 -26.41 11.21 -13.02
C SER A 34 -25.32 10.56 -13.87
N ASN A 35 -24.57 11.35 -14.64
CA ASN A 35 -23.47 10.92 -15.52
C ASN A 35 -22.22 10.32 -14.79
N CYS A 36 -22.34 9.89 -13.53
CA CYS A 36 -21.27 9.28 -12.71
C CYS A 36 -21.57 7.80 -12.42
N THR A 37 -21.47 6.94 -13.44
CA THR A 37 -21.92 5.54 -13.40
C THR A 37 -20.93 4.58 -12.74
N SER A 38 -19.64 4.91 -12.70
CA SER A 38 -18.58 4.04 -12.18
C SER A 38 -17.86 4.63 -10.97
N ALA A 39 -17.20 3.78 -10.17
CA ALA A 39 -16.44 4.21 -8.99
C ALA A 39 -15.32 5.20 -9.35
N LEU A 40 -14.70 5.01 -10.51
CA LEU A 40 -13.69 5.92 -11.06
C LEU A 40 -14.23 7.33 -11.34
N GLN A 41 -15.55 7.48 -11.51
CA GLN A 41 -16.20 8.77 -11.76
C GLN A 41 -16.73 9.38 -10.47
N TYR A 42 -17.47 8.62 -9.66
CA TYR A 42 -18.11 9.17 -8.46
C TYR A 42 -17.16 9.33 -7.27
N VAL A 43 -16.05 8.58 -7.18
CA VAL A 43 -15.11 8.72 -6.05
C VAL A 43 -14.37 10.06 -6.10
N PRO A 44 -13.75 10.49 -7.21
CA PRO A 44 -13.16 11.82 -7.31
C PRO A 44 -14.20 12.93 -7.07
N GLU A 45 -15.40 12.78 -7.62
CA GLU A 45 -16.51 13.74 -7.44
C GLU A 45 -16.92 13.86 -5.96
N LEU A 46 -17.07 12.74 -5.26
CA LEU A 46 -17.43 12.76 -3.85
C LEU A 46 -16.27 13.26 -2.97
N THR A 47 -15.02 12.98 -3.37
CA THR A 47 -13.81 13.37 -2.62
C THR A 47 -13.74 14.87 -2.41
N TRP A 48 -13.86 15.67 -3.46
CA TRP A 48 -13.72 17.12 -3.35
C TRP A 48 -14.89 17.75 -2.59
N ILE A 49 -16.11 17.22 -2.76
CA ILE A 49 -17.33 17.68 -2.06
C ILE A 49 -17.20 17.41 -0.56
N LEU A 50 -16.84 16.17 -0.17
CA LEU A 50 -16.61 15.81 1.23
C LEU A 50 -15.49 16.65 1.84
N PHE A 51 -14.38 16.81 1.11
CA PHE A 51 -13.24 17.60 1.57
C PHE A 51 -13.64 19.05 1.88
N LEU A 52 -14.36 19.74 1.00
CA LEU A 52 -14.79 21.12 1.24
C LEU A 52 -15.74 21.24 2.43
N ARG A 53 -16.64 20.26 2.62
CA ARG A 53 -17.53 20.22 3.79
C ARG A 53 -16.75 20.10 5.10
N ILE A 54 -15.76 19.22 5.11
CA ILE A 54 -14.94 18.92 6.28
C ILE A 54 -14.01 20.08 6.60
N LEU A 55 -13.37 20.65 5.58
CA LEU A 55 -12.57 21.85 5.70
C LEU A 55 -13.37 22.97 6.37
N ASP A 56 -14.57 23.27 5.88
CA ASP A 56 -15.42 24.33 6.43
C ASP A 56 -15.74 24.12 7.92
N ALA A 57 -15.98 22.87 8.34
CA ALA A 57 -16.23 22.59 9.75
C ALA A 57 -14.95 22.58 10.62
N GLN A 58 -13.82 22.14 10.09
CA GLN A 58 -12.52 22.30 10.76
C GLN A 58 -12.18 23.79 10.95
N GLU A 59 -12.45 24.62 9.94
CA GLU A 59 -12.22 26.07 10.01
C GLU A 59 -13.18 26.75 10.99
N ALA A 60 -14.44 26.32 11.06
CA ALA A 60 -15.38 26.82 12.07
C ALA A 60 -14.88 26.56 13.49
N ARG A 61 -14.42 25.33 13.78
CA ARG A 61 -13.82 24.98 15.09
C ARG A 61 -12.55 25.75 15.38
N ALA A 62 -11.67 25.89 14.39
CA ALA A 62 -10.43 26.64 14.55
C ALA A 62 -10.72 28.13 14.81
N ALA A 63 -11.74 28.70 14.17
CA ALA A 63 -12.25 30.04 14.48
C ALA A 63 -12.76 30.15 15.91
N GLU A 64 -13.61 29.22 16.36
CA GLU A 64 -14.14 29.20 17.74
C GLU A 64 -13.00 29.08 18.77
N GLN A 65 -12.02 28.19 18.53
CA GLN A 65 -10.86 28.04 19.39
C GLN A 65 -10.00 29.31 19.42
N ALA A 66 -9.76 29.93 18.27
CA ALA A 66 -9.01 31.17 18.18
C ALA A 66 -9.72 32.30 18.92
N GLU A 67 -11.04 32.42 18.79
CA GLU A 67 -11.85 33.41 19.53
C GLU A 67 -11.73 33.20 21.05
N VAL A 68 -11.86 31.96 21.53
CA VAL A 68 -11.68 31.61 22.96
C VAL A 68 -10.28 31.98 23.47
N LEU A 69 -9.26 31.81 22.63
CA LEU A 69 -7.87 32.14 22.97
C LEU A 69 -7.50 33.61 22.73
N GLY A 70 -8.42 34.41 22.17
CA GLY A 70 -8.14 35.80 21.75
C GLY A 70 -7.10 35.90 20.63
N ALA A 71 -6.96 34.87 19.81
CA ALA A 71 -6.06 34.81 18.66
C ALA A 71 -6.78 35.21 17.36
N ASP A 72 -6.04 35.82 16.43
CA ASP A 72 -6.55 36.09 15.09
C ASP A 72 -6.72 34.79 14.29
N PHE A 73 -7.86 34.63 13.62
CA PHE A 73 -8.11 33.53 12.70
C PHE A 73 -8.32 34.04 11.27
N VAL A 74 -7.60 33.45 10.32
CA VAL A 74 -7.76 33.73 8.89
C VAL A 74 -8.18 32.44 8.19
N PRO A 75 -9.39 32.37 7.60
CA PRO A 75 -9.82 31.18 6.90
C PRO A 75 -9.04 31.01 5.58
N ALA A 76 -8.77 29.75 5.21
CA ALA A 76 -8.12 29.37 3.98
C ALA A 76 -8.95 29.76 2.76
N LEU A 77 -10.29 29.64 2.88
CA LEU A 77 -11.26 30.07 1.87
C LEU A 77 -12.02 31.30 2.34
N ARG A 78 -12.15 32.28 1.46
CA ARG A 78 -12.94 33.50 1.73
C ARG A 78 -14.32 33.39 1.10
N SER A 79 -15.28 34.15 1.63
CA SER A 79 -16.57 34.32 0.98
C SER A 79 -16.40 34.80 -0.47
N PRO A 80 -17.14 34.26 -1.45
CA PRO A 80 -18.26 33.32 -1.33
C PRO A 80 -17.90 31.83 -1.56
N TYR A 81 -16.64 31.43 -1.39
CA TYR A 81 -16.14 30.10 -1.79
C TYR A 81 -16.19 29.04 -0.68
N ARG A 82 -16.61 29.39 0.53
CA ARG A 82 -16.72 28.46 1.65
C ARG A 82 -17.98 27.61 1.53
N TRP A 83 -17.97 26.40 2.08
CA TRP A 83 -19.12 25.49 2.03
C TRP A 83 -20.39 26.17 2.57
N GLN A 84 -20.28 26.86 3.71
CA GLN A 84 -21.38 27.60 4.33
C GLN A 84 -21.99 28.70 3.45
N ASP A 85 -21.29 29.18 2.41
CA ASP A 85 -21.79 30.22 1.51
C ASP A 85 -22.62 29.62 0.36
N TRP A 86 -22.03 28.68 -0.40
CA TRP A 86 -22.56 28.22 -1.69
C TRP A 86 -23.14 26.79 -1.68
N ALA A 87 -22.78 25.96 -0.71
CA ALA A 87 -23.16 24.54 -0.67
C ALA A 87 -24.19 24.24 0.41
N ALA A 88 -24.10 24.86 1.58
CA ALA A 88 -25.05 24.65 2.68
C ALA A 88 -26.51 24.90 2.24
N PRO A 89 -27.47 24.14 2.77
CA PRO A 89 -28.88 24.35 2.49
C PRO A 89 -29.33 25.72 3.02
N TRP A 90 -30.19 26.36 2.26
CA TRP A 90 -30.82 27.63 2.66
C TRP A 90 -32.10 27.38 3.46
N SER A 91 -32.36 28.21 4.47
CA SER A 91 -33.66 28.29 5.14
C SER A 91 -33.96 29.70 5.62
N ASP A 92 -35.20 30.17 5.42
CA ASP A 92 -35.70 31.44 5.95
C ASP A 92 -36.19 31.32 7.41
N LYS A 93 -36.01 30.15 8.05
CA LYS A 93 -36.38 29.92 9.43
C LYS A 93 -35.50 30.77 10.37
N PRO A 94 -36.05 31.44 11.40
CA PRO A 94 -35.28 32.31 12.30
C PRO A 94 -34.07 31.63 12.98
N GLU A 95 -34.16 30.33 13.20
CA GLU A 95 -33.12 29.49 13.80
C GLU A 95 -32.01 29.05 12.83
N HIS A 96 -32.07 29.44 11.54
CA HIS A 96 -31.07 29.04 10.55
C HIS A 96 -29.70 29.69 10.85
N PRO A 97 -28.58 28.94 10.77
CA PRO A 97 -27.27 29.46 11.11
C PRO A 97 -26.83 30.63 10.23
N HIS A 98 -25.96 31.48 10.78
CA HIS A 98 -25.35 32.61 10.08
C HIS A 98 -23.85 32.38 9.86
N THR A 99 -23.30 32.97 8.80
CA THR A 99 -21.87 33.05 8.55
C THR A 99 -21.22 34.08 9.48
N PRO A 100 -19.89 34.07 9.65
CA PRO A 100 -19.18 35.08 10.45
C PRO A 100 -19.45 36.53 10.04
N GLU A 101 -19.80 36.76 8.77
CA GLU A 101 -20.16 38.09 8.23
C GLU A 101 -21.64 38.47 8.44
N GLY A 102 -22.41 37.65 9.16
CA GLY A 102 -23.81 37.91 9.48
C GLY A 102 -24.81 37.61 8.36
N LYS A 103 -24.41 36.87 7.32
CA LYS A 103 -25.34 36.36 6.29
C LYS A 103 -25.92 35.02 6.71
N LEU A 104 -27.13 34.68 6.30
CA LEU A 104 -27.67 33.33 6.48
C LEU A 104 -26.83 32.30 5.70
N GLN A 105 -26.59 31.11 6.27
CA GLN A 105 -25.86 30.05 5.57
C GLN A 105 -26.62 29.60 4.31
N GLY A 106 -25.88 29.30 3.24
CA GLY A 106 -26.43 28.97 1.93
C GLY A 106 -26.90 30.20 1.13
N TRP A 107 -26.58 31.43 1.56
CA TRP A 107 -27.02 32.66 0.88
C TRP A 107 -26.61 32.69 -0.60
N LYS A 108 -25.39 32.24 -0.94
CA LYS A 108 -24.92 32.25 -2.33
C LYS A 108 -25.65 31.18 -3.13
N ARG A 109 -25.91 30.02 -2.52
CA ARG A 109 -26.74 28.96 -3.13
C ARG A 109 -28.13 29.48 -3.48
N GLN A 110 -28.76 30.20 -2.56
CA GLN A 110 -30.09 30.78 -2.75
C GLN A 110 -30.09 31.88 -3.82
N GLU A 111 -29.08 32.75 -3.85
CA GLU A 111 -28.90 33.76 -4.90
C GLU A 111 -28.80 33.11 -6.29
N LEU A 112 -27.97 32.07 -6.42
CA LEU A 112 -27.80 31.35 -7.68
C LEU A 112 -29.09 30.64 -8.11
N PHE A 113 -29.80 30.01 -7.16
CA PHE A 113 -31.09 29.39 -7.42
C PHE A 113 -32.14 30.41 -7.92
N ALA A 114 -32.20 31.59 -7.30
CA ALA A 114 -33.10 32.66 -7.72
C ALA A 114 -32.74 33.24 -9.10
N ALA A 115 -31.49 33.13 -9.53
CA ALA A 115 -31.01 33.60 -10.84
C ALA A 115 -31.32 32.64 -12.01
N GLY A 116 -31.91 31.47 -11.73
CA GLY A 116 -32.38 30.49 -12.71
C GLY A 116 -31.54 29.22 -12.82
N ASP A 117 -32.01 28.27 -13.62
CA ASP A 117 -31.36 26.98 -13.81
C ASP A 117 -29.96 27.10 -14.44
N GLY A 118 -29.04 26.23 -14.01
CA GLY A 118 -27.67 26.17 -14.52
C GLY A 118 -26.71 27.16 -13.85
N ARG A 119 -27.21 28.04 -12.98
CA ARG A 119 -26.39 29.06 -12.30
C ARG A 119 -25.49 28.48 -11.22
N LEU A 120 -25.92 27.42 -10.55
CA LEU A 120 -25.07 26.72 -9.60
C LEU A 120 -23.90 26.04 -10.35
N PHE A 121 -24.18 25.41 -11.49
CA PHE A 121 -23.13 24.85 -12.33
C PHE A 121 -22.21 25.92 -12.93
N ASP A 122 -22.73 27.06 -13.37
CA ASP A 122 -21.92 28.18 -13.85
C ASP A 122 -20.96 28.64 -12.75
N PHE A 123 -21.48 28.89 -11.55
CA PHE A 123 -20.65 29.29 -10.41
C PHE A 123 -19.57 28.26 -10.09
N ILE A 124 -19.94 26.97 -9.99
CA ILE A 124 -18.96 25.95 -9.62
C ILE A 124 -17.86 25.84 -10.69
N ASN A 125 -18.24 25.75 -11.96
CA ASN A 125 -17.31 25.46 -13.04
C ASN A 125 -16.51 26.68 -13.51
N LYS A 126 -17.07 27.90 -13.39
CA LYS A 126 -16.44 29.12 -13.90
C LYS A 126 -15.84 30.01 -12.81
N ASP A 127 -16.29 29.87 -11.57
CA ASP A 127 -15.82 30.70 -10.45
C ASP A 127 -15.13 29.87 -9.35
N LEU A 128 -15.82 28.88 -8.77
CA LEU A 128 -15.32 28.12 -7.61
C LEU A 128 -14.10 27.27 -7.98
N LEU A 129 -14.22 26.33 -8.93
CA LEU A 129 -13.12 25.43 -9.29
C LEU A 129 -11.89 26.21 -9.76
N PRO A 130 -12.01 27.22 -10.66
CA PRO A 130 -10.87 28.07 -11.02
C PRO A 130 -10.25 28.82 -9.84
N HIS A 131 -11.07 29.32 -8.91
CA HIS A 131 -10.55 29.96 -7.69
C HIS A 131 -9.73 28.97 -6.86
N LEU A 132 -10.27 27.77 -6.60
CA LEU A 132 -9.59 26.76 -5.80
C LEU A 132 -8.30 26.28 -6.47
N HIS A 133 -8.28 26.05 -7.78
CA HIS A 133 -7.06 25.69 -8.53
C HIS A 133 -5.98 26.77 -8.42
N SER A 134 -6.39 28.04 -8.37
CA SER A 134 -5.49 29.19 -8.26
C SER A 134 -4.89 29.40 -6.87
N LEU A 135 -5.37 28.71 -5.83
CA LEU A 135 -4.89 28.92 -4.45
C LEU A 135 -3.41 28.58 -4.29
N ASP A 136 -2.93 27.56 -4.98
CA ASP A 136 -1.54 27.11 -4.91
C ASP A 136 -0.69 27.71 -6.03
N MET A 137 -1.21 27.66 -7.26
CA MET A 137 -0.45 27.94 -8.48
C MET A 137 -1.03 29.13 -9.22
N ASN A 138 -0.17 30.05 -9.65
CA ASN A 138 -0.53 31.14 -10.53
C ASN A 138 -0.85 30.60 -11.93
N PRO A 139 -2.08 30.75 -12.44
CA PRO A 139 -2.47 30.16 -13.73
C PRO A 139 -1.74 30.75 -14.94
N GLN A 140 -1.23 31.98 -14.86
CA GLN A 140 -0.54 32.65 -15.96
C GLN A 140 0.93 32.26 -16.06
N THR A 141 1.59 32.04 -14.92
CA THR A 141 3.03 31.72 -14.88
C THR A 141 3.31 30.23 -14.70
N GLY A 142 2.33 29.45 -14.21
CA GLY A 142 2.53 28.05 -13.87
C GLY A 142 3.44 27.85 -12.65
N LEU A 143 3.64 28.89 -11.82
CA LEU A 143 4.48 28.84 -10.62
C LEU A 143 3.65 28.93 -9.34
N PRO A 144 4.13 28.34 -8.22
CA PRO A 144 3.45 28.45 -6.94
C PRO A 144 3.40 29.90 -6.42
N HIS A 145 2.29 30.27 -5.78
CA HIS A 145 2.17 31.55 -5.09
C HIS A 145 3.06 31.57 -3.83
N SER A 146 3.81 32.66 -3.62
CA SER A 146 4.65 32.82 -2.42
C SER A 146 3.84 33.08 -1.13
N TRP A 147 2.61 33.57 -1.25
CA TRP A 147 1.72 33.87 -0.13
C TRP A 147 0.83 32.69 0.26
N ALA A 148 0.77 31.62 -0.54
CA ALA A 148 -0.11 30.49 -0.28
C ALA A 148 0.34 29.74 0.99
N THR A 149 -0.59 29.63 1.94
CA THR A 149 -0.39 28.82 3.15
C THR A 149 -0.37 27.33 2.80
N ALA A 150 0.24 26.48 3.65
CA ALA A 150 0.25 25.03 3.43
C ALA A 150 -1.16 24.46 3.19
N LYS A 151 -2.13 24.89 4.00
CA LYS A 151 -3.55 24.53 3.83
C LYS A 151 -4.11 24.96 2.46
N GLN A 152 -3.84 26.17 1.99
CA GLN A 152 -4.24 26.62 0.64
C GLN A 152 -3.57 25.83 -0.48
N ARG A 153 -2.31 25.45 -0.31
CA ARG A 153 -1.61 24.57 -1.27
C ARG A 153 -2.31 23.22 -1.37
N ILE A 154 -2.61 22.60 -0.23
CA ILE A 154 -3.31 21.31 -0.15
C ILE A 154 -4.69 21.40 -0.81
N ILE A 155 -5.48 22.43 -0.52
CA ILE A 155 -6.78 22.66 -1.18
C ILE A 155 -6.59 22.75 -2.70
N GLY A 156 -5.66 23.60 -3.17
CA GLY A 156 -5.43 23.78 -4.59
C GLY A 156 -4.97 22.51 -5.30
N ARG A 157 -4.18 21.66 -4.63
CA ARG A 157 -3.72 20.37 -5.16
C ARG A 157 -4.78 19.27 -5.13
N ILE A 158 -5.62 19.20 -4.10
CA ILE A 158 -6.76 18.26 -4.08
C ILE A 158 -7.71 18.55 -5.26
N MET A 159 -7.89 19.83 -5.58
CA MET A 159 -8.83 20.26 -6.62
C MET A 159 -8.34 19.97 -8.05
N THR A 160 -7.05 19.64 -8.26
CA THR A 160 -6.57 19.30 -9.61
C THR A 160 -7.15 18.00 -10.16
N ALA A 161 -7.77 17.16 -9.32
CA ALA A 161 -8.49 15.97 -9.79
C ALA A 161 -9.81 16.31 -10.51
N VAL A 162 -10.29 17.56 -10.40
CA VAL A 162 -11.63 17.96 -10.85
C VAL A 162 -11.54 19.26 -11.65
N GLU A 163 -11.61 19.14 -12.97
CA GLU A 163 -11.68 20.30 -13.88
C GLU A 163 -13.10 20.85 -13.99
N ARG A 164 -14.10 19.97 -13.86
CA ARG A 164 -15.52 20.30 -13.99
C ARG A 164 -16.36 19.32 -13.20
N VAL A 165 -17.46 19.79 -12.63
CA VAL A 165 -18.49 18.92 -12.01
C VAL A 165 -19.00 17.92 -13.04
N ARG A 166 -19.02 16.63 -12.65
CA ARG A 166 -19.50 15.54 -13.49
C ARG A 166 -21.00 15.27 -13.34
N VAL A 167 -21.60 15.71 -12.24
CA VAL A 167 -23.06 15.64 -12.04
C VAL A 167 -23.73 16.55 -13.08
N ASP A 168 -24.68 15.99 -13.82
CA ASP A 168 -25.29 16.61 -15.00
C ASP A 168 -26.63 17.30 -14.73
N ASP A 169 -27.19 17.12 -13.52
CA ASP A 169 -28.45 17.70 -13.09
C ASP A 169 -28.29 18.49 -11.77
N GLU A 170 -28.77 19.73 -11.74
CA GLU A 170 -28.59 20.58 -10.56
C GLU A 170 -29.44 20.12 -9.38
N ALA A 171 -30.59 19.48 -9.60
CA ALA A 171 -31.40 18.96 -8.51
C ALA A 171 -30.68 17.78 -7.82
N ASN A 172 -30.09 16.88 -8.60
CA ASN A 172 -29.22 15.82 -8.09
C ASN A 172 -27.98 16.38 -7.38
N LEU A 173 -27.33 17.42 -7.92
CA LEU A 173 -26.21 18.06 -7.24
C LEU A 173 -26.66 18.66 -5.90
N ARG A 174 -27.78 19.38 -5.86
CA ARG A 174 -28.35 19.91 -4.61
C ARG A 174 -28.67 18.81 -3.60
N ASP A 175 -29.26 17.69 -4.02
CA ASP A 175 -29.52 16.51 -3.17
C ASP A 175 -28.21 15.93 -2.61
N ILE A 176 -27.14 15.86 -3.44
CA ILE A 176 -25.80 15.45 -2.98
C ILE A 176 -25.25 16.41 -1.93
N LEU A 177 -25.31 17.73 -2.19
CA LEU A 177 -24.81 18.76 -1.26
C LEU A 177 -25.59 18.74 0.05
N ASP A 178 -26.92 18.59 0.01
CA ASP A 178 -27.77 18.50 1.19
C ASP A 178 -27.41 17.27 2.03
N ARG A 179 -27.27 16.10 1.39
CA ARG A 179 -26.82 14.88 2.07
C ARG A 179 -25.42 15.03 2.65
N VAL A 180 -24.47 15.57 1.91
CA VAL A 180 -23.12 15.80 2.46
C VAL A 180 -23.15 16.79 3.62
N HIS A 181 -24.01 17.81 3.57
CA HIS A 181 -24.17 18.75 4.68
C HIS A 181 -24.79 18.09 5.92
N GLU A 182 -25.73 17.15 5.73
CA GLU A 182 -26.32 16.32 6.79
C GLU A 182 -25.33 15.39 7.48
N ILE A 183 -24.13 15.20 6.94
CA ILE A 183 -23.00 14.65 7.70
C ILE A 183 -22.68 15.70 8.77
N SER A 184 -23.47 15.66 9.85
CA SER A 184 -23.44 16.66 10.93
C SER A 184 -22.11 16.56 11.62
N ILE A 185 -21.33 17.62 11.45
CA ILE A 185 -20.03 17.80 12.07
C ILE A 185 -20.16 18.29 13.53
N ASP A 186 -21.38 18.63 13.94
CA ASP A 186 -21.68 19.25 15.23
C ASP A 186 -21.51 18.29 16.43
N HIS A 187 -21.34 16.99 16.14
CA HIS A 187 -20.99 15.95 17.12
C HIS A 187 -19.73 15.16 16.75
N ILE A 188 -18.88 15.70 15.88
CA ILE A 188 -17.62 15.03 15.53
C ILE A 188 -16.62 15.20 16.67
N ASP A 189 -16.67 14.32 17.65
CA ASP A 189 -15.46 13.91 18.36
C ASP A 189 -14.49 13.22 17.38
N ASP A 190 -13.26 12.94 17.81
CA ASP A 190 -12.26 12.22 17.00
C ASP A 190 -12.82 10.87 16.46
N GLN A 191 -13.83 10.28 17.12
CA GLN A 191 -14.46 9.03 16.70
C GLN A 191 -15.30 9.16 15.41
N HIS A 192 -15.95 10.29 15.17
CA HIS A 192 -16.73 10.46 13.94
C HIS A 192 -15.83 10.80 12.73
N PHE A 193 -14.71 11.51 12.92
CA PHE A 193 -13.69 11.70 11.87
C PHE A 193 -13.15 10.35 11.41
N PHE A 194 -12.77 9.51 12.39
CA PHE A 194 -12.35 8.13 12.15
C PHE A 194 -13.42 7.32 11.41
N THR A 195 -14.69 7.49 11.75
CA THR A 195 -15.78 6.76 11.06
C THR A 195 -15.92 7.19 9.59
N LEU A 196 -15.74 8.48 9.31
CA LEU A 196 -15.82 9.03 7.94
C LEU A 196 -14.62 8.61 7.09
N SER A 197 -13.41 8.61 7.67
CA SER A 197 -12.20 8.14 6.99
C SER A 197 -12.31 6.66 6.60
N GLN A 198 -12.86 5.82 7.48
CA GLN A 198 -13.14 4.41 7.17
C GLN A 198 -14.11 4.22 5.98
N VAL A 199 -15.19 5.00 5.94
CA VAL A 199 -16.15 4.93 4.84
C VAL A 199 -15.54 5.42 3.53
N TYR A 200 -14.66 6.44 3.59
CA TYR A 200 -13.92 6.90 2.43
C TYR A 200 -12.94 5.84 1.92
N GLU A 201 -12.24 5.15 2.81
CA GLU A 201 -11.36 4.03 2.46
C GLU A 201 -12.10 2.86 1.79
N ASP A 202 -13.31 2.54 2.24
CA ASP A 202 -14.18 1.56 1.58
C ASP A 202 -14.56 1.96 0.14
N LEU A 203 -14.68 3.28 -0.13
CA LEU A 203 -14.92 3.78 -1.47
C LEU A 203 -13.68 3.66 -2.36
N LEU A 204 -12.50 3.97 -1.81
CA LEU A 204 -11.22 3.81 -2.51
C LEU A 204 -10.97 2.34 -2.88
N LEU A 205 -11.27 1.41 -1.97
CA LEU A 205 -11.19 -0.02 -2.24
C LEU A 205 -12.08 -0.41 -3.44
N LYS A 206 -13.35 0.02 -3.45
CA LYS A 206 -14.29 -0.25 -4.57
C LYS A 206 -13.83 0.37 -5.90
N MET A 207 -13.11 1.47 -5.84
CA MET A 207 -12.51 2.10 -7.02
C MET A 207 -11.35 1.25 -7.57
N GLY A 208 -10.48 0.75 -6.68
CA GLY A 208 -9.36 -0.14 -7.04
C GLY A 208 -9.82 -1.46 -7.67
N GLU A 209 -10.86 -2.10 -7.12
CA GLU A 209 -11.36 -3.40 -7.59
C GLU A 209 -12.01 -3.38 -8.98
N LYS A 210 -12.49 -2.23 -9.46
CA LYS A 210 -13.27 -2.11 -10.71
C LYS A 210 -12.43 -1.83 -11.95
N ASN A 211 -11.12 -1.69 -11.80
CA ASN A 211 -10.24 -1.29 -12.89
C ASN A 211 -9.26 -2.45 -13.20
N SER A 212 -9.11 -2.82 -14.48
CA SER A 212 -8.10 -3.84 -14.85
C SER A 212 -6.67 -3.36 -14.59
N ASP A 213 -6.47 -2.03 -14.60
CA ASP A 213 -5.17 -1.39 -14.39
C ASP A 213 -5.07 -0.71 -13.02
N GLY A 214 -6.21 -0.35 -12.39
CA GLY A 214 -6.26 0.36 -11.10
C GLY A 214 -6.04 -0.51 -9.87
N GLY A 215 -6.06 -1.84 -10.03
CA GLY A 215 -5.63 -2.76 -8.99
C GLY A 215 -4.16 -2.56 -8.60
N GLN A 216 -3.31 -2.08 -9.52
CA GLN A 216 -1.87 -1.88 -9.30
C GLN A 216 -1.53 -0.87 -8.18
N PHE A 217 -2.52 -0.12 -7.68
CA PHE A 217 -2.34 0.97 -6.71
C PHE A 217 -2.96 0.72 -5.33
N PHE A 218 -3.48 -0.49 -5.05
CA PHE A 218 -4.19 -0.74 -3.79
C PHE A 218 -3.63 -1.92 -3.01
N THR A 219 -3.16 -1.64 -1.80
CA THR A 219 -2.76 -2.66 -0.81
C THR A 219 -3.95 -3.03 0.06
N PRO A 220 -4.30 -4.32 0.23
CA PRO A 220 -5.36 -4.73 1.13
C PRO A 220 -5.14 -4.18 2.55
N ARG A 221 -6.17 -3.58 3.14
CA ARG A 221 -6.07 -2.85 4.42
C ARG A 221 -5.56 -3.72 5.57
N GLU A 222 -5.95 -4.99 5.56
CA GLU A 222 -5.53 -5.98 6.55
C GLU A 222 -4.03 -6.26 6.48
N VAL A 223 -3.42 -6.19 5.28
CA VAL A 223 -1.97 -6.28 5.09
C VAL A 223 -1.28 -5.02 5.61
N ILE A 224 -1.83 -3.85 5.30
CA ILE A 224 -1.32 -2.56 5.81
C ILE A 224 -1.30 -2.58 7.34
N ARG A 225 -2.43 -2.94 7.99
CA ARG A 225 -2.54 -3.01 9.45
C ARG A 225 -1.54 -4.01 10.04
N ALA A 226 -1.42 -5.21 9.46
CA ALA A 226 -0.44 -6.19 9.92
C ALA A 226 1.00 -5.63 9.87
N MET A 227 1.40 -4.99 8.75
CA MET A 227 2.73 -4.38 8.62
C MET A 227 2.95 -3.24 9.63
N VAL A 228 1.96 -2.36 9.82
CA VAL A 228 2.02 -1.27 10.80
C VAL A 228 2.14 -1.81 12.22
N HIS A 229 1.38 -2.84 12.59
CA HIS A 229 1.47 -3.46 13.91
C HIS A 229 2.81 -4.16 14.14
N THR A 230 3.35 -4.82 13.11
CA THR A 230 4.67 -5.46 13.17
C THR A 230 5.80 -4.44 13.35
N VAL A 231 5.82 -3.37 12.55
CA VAL A 231 6.86 -2.31 12.64
C VAL A 231 6.67 -1.44 13.87
N ASN A 232 5.43 -1.26 14.27
CA ASN A 232 5.02 -0.57 15.49
C ASN A 232 5.56 0.87 15.60
N PRO A 233 5.29 1.75 14.61
CA PRO A 233 5.81 3.11 14.59
C PRO A 233 5.39 3.91 15.83
N SER A 234 6.17 4.94 16.16
CA SER A 234 5.98 5.75 17.37
C SER A 234 6.16 7.23 17.06
N LEU A 235 5.55 8.09 17.87
CA LEU A 235 5.69 9.53 17.74
C LEU A 235 7.16 9.96 17.82
N GLY A 236 7.54 10.96 17.02
CA GLY A 236 8.91 11.46 16.93
C GLY A 236 9.79 10.70 15.95
N LYS A 237 9.28 9.62 15.34
CA LYS A 237 9.88 8.95 14.19
C LYS A 237 9.19 9.39 12.90
N THR A 238 9.96 9.58 11.84
CA THR A 238 9.42 9.88 10.51
C THR A 238 8.95 8.62 9.80
N VAL A 239 7.75 8.65 9.20
CA VAL A 239 7.13 7.54 8.47
C VAL A 239 7.00 7.93 7.00
N TYR A 240 7.49 7.09 6.11
CA TYR A 240 7.57 7.38 4.68
C TYR A 240 7.08 6.23 3.79
N ASP A 241 6.40 6.59 2.70
CA ASP A 241 6.00 5.68 1.64
C ASP A 241 6.41 6.23 0.25
N PRO A 242 7.44 5.65 -0.41
CA PRO A 242 7.96 6.12 -1.71
C PRO A 242 7.03 5.88 -2.91
N CYS A 243 5.92 5.17 -2.71
CA CYS A 243 4.88 4.92 -3.71
C CYS A 243 3.53 4.79 -3.00
N CYS A 244 3.09 5.90 -2.40
CA CYS A 244 2.04 5.90 -1.38
C CYS A 244 0.64 5.55 -1.89
N GLY A 245 0.41 5.58 -3.22
CA GLY A 245 -0.91 5.37 -3.78
C GLY A 245 -1.89 6.34 -3.15
N THR A 246 -3.00 5.82 -2.64
CA THR A 246 -4.02 6.61 -1.91
C THR A 246 -3.61 7.05 -0.50
N GLY A 247 -2.37 6.80 -0.06
CA GLY A 247 -1.86 7.19 1.27
C GLY A 247 -2.18 6.17 2.38
N GLY A 248 -2.52 4.93 2.02
CA GLY A 248 -3.06 3.96 2.97
C GLY A 248 -2.13 3.57 4.12
N PHE A 249 -0.84 3.39 3.86
CA PHE A 249 0.15 3.10 4.92
C PHE A 249 0.28 4.28 5.89
N LEU A 250 0.33 5.51 5.36
CA LEU A 250 0.47 6.72 6.16
C LEU A 250 -0.76 6.95 7.05
N ALA A 251 -1.97 6.78 6.50
CA ALA A 251 -3.23 6.88 7.24
C ALA A 251 -3.31 5.87 8.40
N VAL A 252 -3.02 4.58 8.14
CA VAL A 252 -3.07 3.54 9.19
C VAL A 252 -1.96 3.73 10.22
N ALA A 253 -0.78 4.22 9.82
CA ALA A 253 0.29 4.56 10.75
C ALA A 253 -0.10 5.76 11.65
N TYR A 254 -0.79 6.77 11.13
CA TYR A 254 -1.39 7.85 11.92
C TYR A 254 -2.36 7.29 12.97
N GLU A 255 -3.34 6.48 12.56
CA GLU A 255 -4.30 5.85 13.47
C GLU A 255 -3.61 5.03 14.58
N HIS A 256 -2.49 4.36 14.25
CA HIS A 256 -1.72 3.57 15.19
C HIS A 256 -1.00 4.42 16.23
N ILE A 257 -0.34 5.50 15.80
CA ILE A 257 0.37 6.39 16.73
C ILE A 257 -0.63 7.19 17.57
N GLU A 258 -1.69 7.74 16.96
CA GLU A 258 -2.73 8.50 17.65
C GLU A 258 -3.36 7.68 18.79
N ARG A 259 -3.76 6.42 18.52
CA ARG A 259 -4.33 5.54 19.56
C ARG A 259 -3.38 5.33 20.73
N LYS A 260 -2.07 5.22 20.47
CA LYS A 260 -1.06 5.06 21.53
C LYS A 260 -0.83 6.31 22.36
N LEU A 261 -1.07 7.50 21.80
CA LEU A 261 -1.00 8.75 22.57
C LEU A 261 -2.13 8.86 23.60
N GLY A 262 -3.22 8.10 23.43
CA GLY A 262 -4.32 8.02 24.37
C GLY A 262 -5.27 9.22 24.28
N LYS A 263 -6.06 9.44 25.34
CA LYS A 263 -7.20 10.41 25.31
C LYS A 263 -6.81 11.86 25.58
N THR A 264 -5.59 12.11 26.06
CA THR A 264 -5.17 13.48 26.43
C THR A 264 -3.70 13.71 26.04
N PRO A 265 -3.38 13.65 24.74
CA PRO A 265 -2.04 13.98 24.27
C PRO A 265 -1.69 15.44 24.55
N ALA A 266 -0.39 15.71 24.70
CA ALA A 266 0.11 17.08 24.71
C ALA A 266 -0.16 17.73 23.34
N SER A 267 -0.51 19.02 23.30
CA SER A 267 -0.77 19.74 22.04
C SER A 267 0.42 19.66 21.08
N THR A 268 1.64 19.75 21.59
CA THR A 268 2.87 19.60 20.79
C THR A 268 3.03 18.23 20.14
N ASP A 269 2.50 17.19 20.77
CA ASP A 269 2.56 15.83 20.25
C ASP A 269 1.55 15.63 19.11
N ILE A 270 0.36 16.22 19.24
CA ILE A 270 -0.65 16.27 18.18
C ILE A 270 -0.10 17.01 16.96
N GLU A 271 0.49 18.20 17.14
CA GLU A 271 1.05 18.99 16.05
C GLU A 271 2.17 18.23 15.30
N LYS A 272 3.10 17.61 16.04
CA LYS A 272 4.15 16.78 15.43
C LYS A 272 3.58 15.59 14.66
N LEU A 273 2.56 14.93 15.20
CA LEU A 273 1.92 13.81 14.54
C LEU A 273 1.28 14.25 13.21
N LYS A 274 0.57 15.38 13.24
CA LYS A 274 -0.19 15.89 12.08
C LYS A 274 0.68 16.50 10.99
N HIS A 275 1.83 17.09 11.33
CA HIS A 275 2.60 17.94 10.42
C HIS A 275 4.00 17.40 10.09
N ASP A 276 4.68 16.76 11.04
CA ASP A 276 6.12 16.47 10.92
C ASP A 276 6.44 14.97 10.78
N THR A 277 5.42 14.11 10.81
CA THR A 277 5.60 12.65 10.92
C THR A 277 5.49 11.92 9.58
N PHE A 278 4.54 12.29 8.71
CA PHE A 278 4.17 11.50 7.52
C PHE A 278 4.64 12.13 6.21
N PHE A 279 5.30 11.32 5.40
CA PHE A 279 5.86 11.70 4.11
C PHE A 279 5.50 10.67 3.04
N GLY A 280 5.28 11.09 1.79
CA GLY A 280 5.02 10.14 0.71
C GLY A 280 5.34 10.66 -0.68
N ARG A 281 5.49 9.75 -1.63
CA ARG A 281 5.59 10.08 -3.05
C ARG A 281 4.54 9.33 -3.85
N GLU A 282 3.92 10.01 -4.79
CA GLU A 282 2.96 9.43 -5.73
C GLU A 282 3.22 9.99 -7.14
N LYS A 283 3.10 9.15 -8.16
CA LYS A 283 3.41 9.50 -9.56
C LYS A 283 2.15 9.88 -10.35
N GLU A 284 1.03 9.23 -10.07
CA GLU A 284 -0.17 9.31 -10.89
C GLU A 284 -0.99 10.57 -10.57
N ASN A 285 -1.25 11.38 -11.60
CA ASN A 285 -1.94 12.67 -11.49
C ASN A 285 -3.33 12.59 -10.84
N LEU A 286 -4.04 11.47 -11.03
CA LEU A 286 -5.37 11.26 -10.43
C LEU A 286 -5.30 10.73 -9.00
N VAL A 287 -4.22 10.03 -8.65
CA VAL A 287 -4.07 9.38 -7.34
C VAL A 287 -3.51 10.35 -6.31
N PHE A 288 -2.58 11.23 -6.71
CA PHE A 288 -1.97 12.21 -5.81
C PHE A 288 -2.99 13.12 -5.09
N PRO A 289 -3.99 13.73 -5.76
CA PRO A 289 -5.03 14.52 -5.08
C PRO A 289 -5.91 13.69 -4.15
N ILE A 290 -6.17 12.44 -4.52
CA ILE A 290 -6.94 11.49 -3.69
C ILE A 290 -6.16 11.15 -2.43
N ALA A 291 -4.84 10.95 -2.53
CA ALA A 291 -3.97 10.71 -1.39
C ALA A 291 -3.96 11.90 -0.43
N LEU A 292 -3.81 13.13 -0.95
CA LEU A 292 -3.89 14.35 -0.13
C LEU A 292 -5.22 14.44 0.61
N ALA A 293 -6.34 14.26 -0.08
CA ALA A 293 -7.66 14.28 0.54
C ALA A 293 -7.78 13.19 1.59
N ASN A 294 -7.36 11.96 1.29
CA ASN A 294 -7.42 10.84 2.22
C ASN A 294 -6.65 11.11 3.51
N LEU A 295 -5.44 11.66 3.43
CA LEU A 295 -4.63 11.95 4.61
C LEU A 295 -5.25 13.05 5.48
N VAL A 296 -5.80 14.11 4.86
CA VAL A 296 -6.53 15.16 5.59
C VAL A 296 -7.78 14.58 6.26
N LEU A 297 -8.50 13.68 5.59
CA LEU A 297 -9.67 13.00 6.18
C LEU A 297 -9.31 12.14 7.40
N HIS A 298 -8.09 11.60 7.46
CA HIS A 298 -7.57 10.86 8.61
C HIS A 298 -6.98 11.77 9.70
N GLY A 299 -6.99 13.09 9.53
CA GLY A 299 -6.50 14.05 10.54
C GLY A 299 -5.07 14.55 10.32
N ILE A 300 -4.39 14.11 9.25
CA ILE A 300 -3.09 14.64 8.84
C ILE A 300 -3.35 15.96 8.08
N ASP A 301 -3.45 17.06 8.84
CA ASP A 301 -3.90 18.36 8.32
C ASP A 301 -2.89 19.01 7.33
N GLN A 302 -1.60 18.65 7.41
CA GLN A 302 -0.55 19.09 6.47
C GLN A 302 0.28 17.91 5.96
N PRO A 303 -0.28 17.07 5.05
CA PRO A 303 0.42 15.90 4.56
C PRO A 303 1.60 16.30 3.67
N ASN A 304 2.78 15.72 3.93
CA ASN A 304 4.00 16.00 3.16
C ASN A 304 4.10 15.06 1.95
N LEU A 305 3.44 15.39 0.84
CA LEU A 305 3.48 14.57 -0.37
C LEU A 305 4.26 15.23 -1.51
N TRP A 306 5.04 14.41 -2.20
CA TRP A 306 5.73 14.75 -3.44
C TRP A 306 5.04 14.07 -4.63
N HIS A 307 4.75 14.85 -5.67
CA HIS A 307 4.14 14.35 -6.89
C HIS A 307 5.20 14.18 -7.96
N GLY A 308 5.40 12.96 -8.46
CA GLY A 308 6.34 12.68 -9.55
C GLY A 308 6.80 11.23 -9.56
N ASN A 309 7.77 10.92 -10.42
CA ASN A 309 8.34 9.58 -10.49
C ASN A 309 9.58 9.48 -9.57
N SER A 310 9.42 8.76 -8.45
CA SER A 310 10.46 8.52 -7.43
C SER A 310 11.76 7.98 -8.02
N LEU A 311 11.69 7.04 -8.96
CA LEU A 311 12.85 6.37 -9.53
C LEU A 311 13.62 7.27 -10.53
N THR A 312 12.93 8.16 -11.23
CA THR A 312 13.58 9.16 -12.11
C THR A 312 14.02 10.43 -11.37
N ARG A 313 13.59 10.61 -10.12
CA ARG A 313 13.76 11.85 -9.33
C ARG A 313 13.15 13.10 -9.99
N ARG A 314 12.21 12.93 -10.92
CA ARG A 314 11.53 14.04 -11.63
C ARG A 314 10.20 14.37 -10.95
N ALA A 315 10.13 15.57 -10.39
CA ALA A 315 8.92 16.10 -9.75
C ALA A 315 7.97 16.70 -10.79
N THR A 316 6.69 16.38 -10.68
CA THR A 316 5.58 17.19 -11.21
C THR A 316 5.26 18.32 -10.23
N TYR A 317 5.33 18.05 -8.92
CA TYR A 317 5.11 19.03 -7.85
C TYR A 317 5.81 18.60 -6.55
N ALA A 318 6.47 19.53 -5.85
CA ALA A 318 7.31 19.21 -4.69
C ALA A 318 7.17 20.19 -3.50
N GLU A 319 6.34 21.23 -3.59
CA GLU A 319 6.27 22.29 -2.56
C GLU A 319 5.82 21.75 -1.20
N LEU A 320 4.94 20.74 -1.18
CA LEU A 320 4.50 20.07 0.06
C LEU A 320 5.55 19.10 0.63
N PHE A 321 6.70 18.91 -0.02
CA PHE A 321 7.74 17.97 0.39
C PHE A 321 9.06 18.64 0.77
N GLN A 322 9.12 19.97 0.77
CA GLN A 322 10.35 20.74 0.99
C GLN A 322 11.02 20.49 2.35
N HIS A 323 10.24 20.10 3.36
CA HIS A 323 10.73 19.83 4.72
C HIS A 323 11.04 18.36 4.95
N ALA A 324 10.96 17.51 3.92
CA ALA A 324 11.28 16.11 4.06
C ALA A 324 12.76 15.92 4.45
N PRO A 325 13.05 15.08 5.45
CA PRO A 325 14.42 14.70 5.74
C PRO A 325 15.01 13.91 4.55
N ALA A 326 16.34 13.87 4.47
CA ALA A 326 17.03 13.06 3.46
C ALA A 326 16.83 11.55 3.68
N GLN A 327 16.59 11.15 4.92
CA GLN A 327 16.38 9.76 5.32
C GLN A 327 15.27 9.65 6.36
N PHE A 328 14.58 8.51 6.39
CA PHE A 328 13.40 8.27 7.20
C PHE A 328 13.62 7.14 8.21
N ASP A 329 13.01 7.27 9.39
CA ASP A 329 13.12 6.27 10.45
C ASP A 329 12.31 5.00 10.14
N VAL A 330 11.15 5.17 9.49
CA VAL A 330 10.23 4.08 9.17
C VAL A 330 9.80 4.19 7.72
N ILE A 331 9.94 3.10 6.96
CA ILE A 331 9.43 3.00 5.59
C ILE A 331 8.38 1.88 5.51
N LEU A 332 7.16 2.22 5.12
CA LEU A 332 6.05 1.28 4.97
C LEU A 332 5.51 1.40 3.55
N THR A 333 5.63 0.34 2.74
CA THR A 333 5.34 0.50 1.31
C THR A 333 5.00 -0.78 0.56
N ASN A 334 4.33 -0.60 -0.57
CA ASN A 334 4.02 -1.64 -1.54
C ASN A 334 4.36 -1.12 -2.96
N PRO A 335 5.59 -1.35 -3.44
CA PRO A 335 5.98 -0.96 -4.78
C PRO A 335 5.16 -1.69 -5.86
N PRO A 336 4.92 -1.04 -7.02
CA PRO A 336 4.12 -1.63 -8.09
C PRO A 336 4.68 -3.00 -8.52
N PHE A 337 3.77 -3.97 -8.69
CA PHE A 337 4.10 -5.31 -9.13
C PHE A 337 4.31 -5.35 -10.64
N GLY A 338 5.42 -5.96 -11.06
CA GLY A 338 5.79 -5.94 -12.47
C GLY A 338 6.02 -4.50 -12.97
N GLY A 339 6.18 -4.37 -14.29
CA GLY A 339 6.56 -3.10 -14.91
C GLY A 339 8.04 -3.03 -15.25
N LYS A 340 8.34 -2.14 -16.20
CA LYS A 340 9.71 -1.88 -16.64
C LYS A 340 9.96 -0.39 -16.69
N GLU A 341 10.99 0.06 -15.99
CA GLU A 341 11.43 1.44 -16.04
C GLU A 341 12.37 1.69 -17.23
N GLY A 342 12.26 2.89 -17.80
CA GLY A 342 13.13 3.34 -18.89
C GLY A 342 14.55 3.65 -18.43
N ARG A 343 15.50 3.71 -19.36
CA ARG A 343 16.94 3.94 -19.10
C ARG A 343 17.25 5.17 -18.23
N ASP A 344 16.43 6.21 -18.30
CA ASP A 344 16.59 7.42 -17.49
C ASP A 344 16.48 7.14 -15.99
N ALA A 345 15.57 6.25 -15.58
CA ALA A 345 15.45 5.84 -14.19
C ALA A 345 16.61 4.94 -13.77
N GLN A 346 16.98 3.98 -14.63
CA GLN A 346 17.98 2.95 -14.31
C GLN A 346 19.34 3.55 -13.92
N LYS A 347 19.77 4.61 -14.63
CA LYS A 347 21.04 5.32 -14.40
C LYS A 347 21.16 5.99 -13.03
N ASN A 348 20.06 6.16 -12.30
CA ASN A 348 20.08 6.71 -10.95
C ASN A 348 20.52 5.68 -9.89
N PHE A 349 20.69 4.41 -10.29
CA PHE A 349 20.92 3.29 -9.38
C PHE A 349 22.23 2.57 -9.69
N ALA A 350 22.88 2.04 -8.66
CA ALA A 350 24.16 1.33 -8.79
C ALA A 350 24.02 0.06 -9.62
N PHE A 351 22.88 -0.62 -9.51
CA PHE A 351 22.57 -1.83 -10.25
C PHE A 351 21.45 -1.52 -11.24
N GLU A 352 21.84 -1.09 -12.44
CA GLU A 352 20.90 -0.76 -13.52
C GLU A 352 20.03 -1.97 -13.89
N THR A 353 18.71 -1.81 -13.85
CA THR A 353 17.76 -2.82 -14.30
C THR A 353 16.45 -2.18 -14.70
N GLY A 354 15.74 -2.78 -15.66
CA GLY A 354 14.38 -2.39 -15.95
C GLY A 354 13.39 -2.75 -14.84
N SER A 355 13.72 -3.64 -13.91
CA SER A 355 12.79 -4.13 -12.88
C SER A 355 12.44 -3.05 -11.85
N THR A 356 11.20 -2.55 -11.90
CA THR A 356 10.71 -1.47 -11.03
C THR A 356 10.91 -1.80 -9.54
N GLN A 357 10.56 -3.01 -9.10
CA GLN A 357 10.70 -3.40 -7.68
C GLN A 357 12.16 -3.46 -7.21
N VAL A 358 13.08 -3.90 -8.08
CA VAL A 358 14.51 -3.93 -7.74
C VAL A 358 15.07 -2.51 -7.59
N LEU A 359 14.63 -1.57 -8.45
CA LEU A 359 14.99 -0.16 -8.31
C LEU A 359 14.42 0.45 -7.02
N PHE A 360 13.16 0.16 -6.66
CA PHE A 360 12.58 0.63 -5.39
C PHE A 360 13.31 0.09 -4.16
N VAL A 361 13.76 -1.17 -4.16
CA VAL A 361 14.57 -1.69 -3.04
C VAL A 361 15.88 -0.93 -2.93
N GLN A 362 16.57 -0.64 -4.05
CA GLN A 362 17.77 0.20 -4.03
C GLN A 362 17.48 1.61 -3.52
N ASP A 363 16.35 2.20 -3.92
CA ASP A 363 15.90 3.52 -3.48
C ASP A 363 15.67 3.58 -1.98
N ILE A 364 14.89 2.63 -1.46
CA ILE A 364 14.56 2.48 -0.03
C ILE A 364 15.81 2.29 0.81
N LEU A 365 16.77 1.48 0.35
CA LEU A 365 18.05 1.32 1.05
C LEU A 365 18.81 2.65 1.18
N SER A 366 18.69 3.56 0.22
CA SER A 366 19.32 4.89 0.29
C SER A 366 18.58 5.87 1.21
N GLU A 367 17.24 5.78 1.24
CA GLU A 367 16.34 6.68 1.99
C GLU A 367 16.05 6.20 3.42
N LEU A 368 16.39 4.96 3.78
CA LEU A 368 16.25 4.47 5.15
C LEU A 368 17.38 5.03 6.04
N ALA A 369 17.03 5.61 7.18
CA ALA A 369 17.98 6.15 8.15
C ALA A 369 18.77 5.03 8.85
N PRO A 370 19.99 5.27 9.36
CA PRO A 370 20.67 4.34 10.24
C PRO A 370 19.80 3.97 11.45
N GLY A 371 19.60 2.66 11.70
CA GLY A 371 18.68 2.17 12.73
C GLY A 371 17.20 2.27 12.37
N GLY A 372 16.86 2.78 11.18
CA GLY A 372 15.49 2.80 10.67
C GLY A 372 15.03 1.43 10.21
N THR A 373 13.71 1.21 10.25
CA THR A 373 13.07 -0.08 9.91
C THR A 373 12.14 0.09 8.70
N CYS A 374 12.19 -0.87 7.78
CA CYS A 374 11.31 -0.94 6.64
C CYS A 374 10.42 -2.18 6.71
N ALA A 375 9.13 -2.03 6.36
CA ALA A 375 8.29 -3.12 5.89
C ALA A 375 7.88 -2.88 4.45
N ILE A 376 8.12 -3.88 3.60
CA ILE A 376 7.88 -3.79 2.15
C ILE A 376 7.14 -5.03 1.66
N VAL A 377 6.17 -4.81 0.77
CA VAL A 377 5.53 -5.89 0.02
C VAL A 377 6.32 -6.14 -1.26
N LEU A 378 6.76 -7.38 -1.51
CA LEU A 378 7.47 -7.77 -2.72
C LEU A 378 6.86 -9.02 -3.35
N ASP A 379 6.98 -9.16 -4.67
CA ASP A 379 6.62 -10.43 -5.31
C ASP A 379 7.65 -11.52 -5.00
N GLU A 380 7.23 -12.78 -5.14
CA GLU A 380 8.14 -13.92 -4.92
C GLU A 380 9.28 -13.96 -5.96
N GLY A 381 9.07 -13.37 -7.15
CA GLY A 381 10.06 -13.25 -8.22
C GLY A 381 11.33 -12.53 -7.80
N LEU A 382 11.21 -11.44 -7.02
CA LEU A 382 12.36 -10.72 -6.49
C LEU A 382 13.19 -11.60 -5.53
N LEU A 383 12.54 -12.42 -4.70
CA LEU A 383 13.21 -13.28 -3.72
C LEU A 383 14.08 -14.36 -4.39
N PHE A 384 13.55 -15.09 -5.38
CA PHE A 384 14.25 -16.27 -5.92
C PHE A 384 15.14 -16.01 -7.14
N ARG A 385 14.97 -14.91 -7.87
CA ARG A 385 15.78 -14.68 -9.09
C ARG A 385 17.26 -14.46 -8.75
N THR A 386 18.11 -15.32 -9.28
CA THR A 386 19.57 -15.28 -9.09
C THR A 386 20.35 -15.28 -10.42
N ASN A 387 19.63 -15.30 -11.54
CA ASN A 387 20.19 -15.31 -12.89
C ASN A 387 20.47 -13.92 -13.48
N GLU A 388 20.06 -12.85 -12.80
CA GLU A 388 20.24 -11.46 -13.21
C GLU A 388 21.06 -10.73 -12.13
N SER A 389 22.18 -10.11 -12.52
CA SER A 389 23.13 -9.50 -11.56
C SER A 389 22.48 -8.44 -10.68
N ALA A 390 21.61 -7.58 -11.25
CA ALA A 390 20.94 -6.54 -10.48
C ALA A 390 20.06 -7.07 -9.34
N PHE A 391 19.43 -8.25 -9.53
CA PHE A 391 18.65 -8.89 -8.47
C PHE A 391 19.56 -9.41 -7.36
N VAL A 392 20.64 -10.09 -7.72
CA VAL A 392 21.62 -10.64 -6.76
C VAL A 392 22.28 -9.53 -5.98
N GLU A 393 22.81 -8.51 -6.64
CA GLU A 393 23.55 -7.43 -6.00
C GLU A 393 22.65 -6.53 -5.15
N THR A 394 21.39 -6.32 -5.54
CA THR A 394 20.42 -5.61 -4.68
C THR A 394 20.11 -6.40 -3.40
N LYS A 395 19.91 -7.72 -3.50
CA LYS A 395 19.71 -8.58 -2.32
C LYS A 395 20.96 -8.71 -1.45
N ARG A 396 22.14 -8.72 -2.07
CA ARG A 396 23.42 -8.65 -1.36
C ARG A 396 23.52 -7.36 -0.57
N LYS A 397 23.31 -6.21 -1.22
CA LYS A 397 23.31 -4.91 -0.55
C LYS A 397 22.29 -4.85 0.60
N LEU A 398 21.06 -5.33 0.38
CA LEU A 398 20.03 -5.44 1.42
C LEU A 398 20.55 -6.22 2.64
N THR A 399 21.08 -7.42 2.43
CA THR A 399 21.51 -8.31 3.52
C THR A 399 22.89 -7.97 4.10
N ASP A 400 23.68 -7.13 3.42
CA ASP A 400 24.95 -6.63 3.91
C ASP A 400 24.79 -5.35 4.75
N GLU A 401 23.85 -4.47 4.40
CA GLU A 401 23.62 -3.17 5.07
C GLU A 401 22.46 -3.18 6.06
N CYS A 402 21.54 -4.14 5.94
CA CYS A 402 20.37 -4.26 6.81
C CYS A 402 20.27 -5.65 7.42
N ASP A 403 19.72 -5.67 8.64
CA ASP A 403 19.27 -6.88 9.30
C ASP A 403 17.88 -7.19 8.77
N LEU A 404 17.82 -8.00 7.71
CA LEU A 404 16.59 -8.64 7.22
C LEU A 404 16.13 -9.72 8.20
N TRP A 405 15.40 -9.31 9.22
CA TRP A 405 15.06 -10.18 10.34
C TRP A 405 13.79 -11.00 10.12
N ALA A 406 12.87 -10.60 9.21
CA ALA A 406 11.70 -11.42 8.89
C ALA A 406 11.25 -11.38 7.43
N ILE A 407 10.74 -12.53 6.96
CA ILE A 407 10.00 -12.69 5.70
C ILE A 407 8.70 -13.45 5.96
N VAL A 408 7.56 -12.85 5.59
CA VAL A 408 6.23 -13.47 5.73
C VAL A 408 5.67 -13.80 4.36
N SER A 409 5.46 -15.09 4.07
CA SER A 409 4.89 -15.57 2.80
C SER A 409 3.37 -15.48 2.85
N LEU A 410 2.78 -14.61 2.02
CA LEU A 410 1.34 -14.37 2.04
C LEU A 410 0.54 -15.46 1.30
N PRO A 411 -0.75 -15.63 1.66
CA PRO A 411 -1.66 -16.49 0.92
C PRO A 411 -1.75 -16.15 -0.57
N GLY A 412 -1.93 -17.16 -1.42
CA GLY A 412 -2.23 -16.94 -2.83
C GLY A 412 -3.56 -16.20 -3.02
N GLY A 413 -3.58 -15.15 -3.84
CA GLY A 413 -4.81 -14.41 -4.16
C GLY A 413 -5.10 -13.19 -3.29
N VAL A 414 -4.25 -12.85 -2.31
CA VAL A 414 -4.40 -11.64 -1.48
C VAL A 414 -4.52 -10.36 -2.31
N PHE A 415 -3.72 -10.24 -3.37
CA PHE A 415 -3.72 -9.09 -4.28
C PHE A 415 -4.51 -9.34 -5.57
N SER A 416 -5.29 -10.43 -5.66
CA SER A 416 -6.03 -10.76 -6.89
C SER A 416 -7.09 -9.71 -7.24
N THR A 417 -7.73 -9.11 -6.24
CA THR A 417 -8.67 -7.99 -6.40
C THR A 417 -7.95 -6.68 -6.73
N ALA A 418 -6.68 -6.58 -6.36
CA ALA A 418 -5.73 -5.54 -6.74
C ALA A 418 -5.02 -5.87 -8.08
N GLY A 419 -5.60 -6.74 -8.92
CA GLY A 419 -5.08 -7.02 -10.26
C GLY A 419 -3.78 -7.83 -10.32
N ALA A 420 -3.24 -8.28 -9.19
CA ALA A 420 -2.02 -9.08 -9.13
C ALA A 420 -2.30 -10.53 -8.72
N GLY A 421 -2.03 -11.46 -9.65
CA GLY A 421 -2.13 -12.90 -9.41
C GLY A 421 -0.86 -13.54 -8.83
N VAL A 422 0.21 -12.77 -8.63
CA VAL A 422 1.50 -13.27 -8.14
C VAL A 422 1.46 -13.53 -6.63
N LYS A 423 2.22 -14.53 -6.19
CA LYS A 423 2.47 -14.73 -4.76
C LYS A 423 3.38 -13.60 -4.24
N THR A 424 3.03 -13.08 -3.07
CA THR A 424 3.67 -11.90 -2.48
C THR A 424 4.19 -12.22 -1.08
N ASN A 425 5.14 -11.42 -0.62
CA ASN A 425 5.80 -11.58 0.66
C ASN A 425 5.94 -10.23 1.34
N LEU A 426 5.88 -10.22 2.66
CA LEU A 426 6.23 -9.07 3.49
C LEU A 426 7.67 -9.25 3.97
N LEU A 427 8.55 -8.29 3.68
CA LEU A 427 9.90 -8.29 4.21
C LEU A 427 10.02 -7.20 5.26
N PHE A 428 10.71 -7.52 6.35
CA PHE A 428 10.99 -6.58 7.43
C PHE A 428 12.48 -6.52 7.70
N PHE A 429 13.06 -5.33 7.63
CA PHE A 429 14.49 -5.15 7.83
C PHE A 429 14.84 -3.84 8.51
N THR A 430 15.95 -3.84 9.25
CA THR A 430 16.45 -2.66 9.97
C THR A 430 17.87 -2.32 9.52
N LYS A 431 18.13 -1.06 9.15
CA LYS A 431 19.43 -0.65 8.61
C LYS A 431 20.51 -0.52 9.69
N GLY A 432 21.74 -0.88 9.32
CA GLY A 432 22.94 -0.64 10.14
C GLY A 432 23.57 -1.90 10.72
N LYS A 433 22.99 -3.07 10.45
CA LYS A 433 23.56 -4.37 10.82
C LYS A 433 23.50 -5.29 9.61
N LYS A 434 24.41 -6.25 9.53
CA LYS A 434 24.39 -7.29 8.49
C LYS A 434 23.39 -8.37 8.90
N THR A 435 22.59 -8.90 7.96
CA THR A 435 21.70 -10.04 8.24
C THR A 435 22.52 -11.23 8.69
N GLU A 436 22.21 -11.78 9.87
CA GLU A 436 22.78 -13.05 10.35
C GLU A 436 21.73 -14.17 10.31
N HIS A 437 20.52 -13.87 10.75
CA HIS A 437 19.40 -14.81 10.80
C HIS A 437 18.18 -14.19 10.13
N ILE A 438 17.41 -15.01 9.42
CA ILE A 438 16.13 -14.59 8.80
C ILE A 438 15.04 -15.50 9.35
N TRP A 439 14.07 -14.91 10.06
CA TRP A 439 12.88 -15.62 10.52
C TRP A 439 11.82 -15.62 9.41
N TYR A 440 11.27 -16.79 9.11
CA TYR A 440 10.20 -16.97 8.13
C TYR A 440 8.92 -17.31 8.85
N TYR A 441 7.81 -16.74 8.38
CA TYR A 441 6.47 -17.19 8.72
C TYR A 441 5.70 -17.44 7.43
N ASP A 442 5.21 -18.66 7.25
CA ASP A 442 4.40 -19.02 6.10
C ASP A 442 2.92 -18.76 6.42
N LEU A 443 2.15 -18.26 5.45
CA LEU A 443 0.69 -18.24 5.47
C LEU A 443 0.13 -18.85 4.17
N SER A 444 0.99 -19.44 3.33
CA SER A 444 0.62 -19.84 1.97
C SER A 444 -0.42 -20.96 1.89
N TRP A 445 -0.63 -21.73 2.97
CA TRP A 445 -1.68 -22.76 3.02
C TRP A 445 -3.09 -22.17 3.16
N VAL A 446 -3.21 -20.93 3.67
CA VAL A 446 -4.50 -20.29 3.84
C VAL A 446 -5.10 -19.97 2.47
N LYS A 447 -6.38 -20.31 2.28
CA LYS A 447 -7.08 -20.04 1.01
C LYS A 447 -7.91 -18.77 1.11
N VAL A 448 -7.46 -17.72 0.42
CA VAL A 448 -8.18 -16.44 0.36
C VAL A 448 -8.88 -16.23 -0.97
N GLY A 449 -10.00 -15.53 -0.95
CA GLY A 449 -10.76 -15.16 -2.14
C GLY A 449 -11.94 -14.25 -1.81
N LYS A 450 -12.77 -13.91 -2.80
CA LYS A 450 -13.89 -12.97 -2.61
C LYS A 450 -14.88 -13.37 -1.51
N LYS A 451 -15.08 -14.67 -1.27
CA LYS A 451 -15.96 -15.19 -0.21
C LYS A 451 -15.24 -15.42 1.12
N THR A 452 -13.91 -15.52 1.10
CA THR A 452 -13.04 -15.78 2.25
C THR A 452 -11.88 -14.79 2.21
N PRO A 453 -12.12 -13.49 2.44
CA PRO A 453 -11.07 -12.49 2.36
C PRO A 453 -10.03 -12.68 3.47
N LEU A 454 -8.81 -12.25 3.21
CA LEU A 454 -7.80 -12.11 4.26
C LEU A 454 -8.29 -11.09 5.29
N THR A 455 -8.09 -11.39 6.57
CA THR A 455 -8.38 -10.48 7.70
C THR A 455 -7.18 -10.38 8.61
N LEU A 456 -7.09 -9.32 9.41
CA LEU A 456 -6.03 -9.11 10.38
C LEU A 456 -5.90 -10.28 11.39
N ALA A 457 -7.02 -10.93 11.72
CA ALA A 457 -7.05 -12.11 12.57
C ALA A 457 -6.30 -13.33 11.98
N HIS A 458 -6.10 -13.40 10.66
CA HIS A 458 -5.24 -14.44 10.05
C HIS A 458 -3.77 -14.27 10.42
N PHE A 459 -3.34 -13.05 10.77
CA PHE A 459 -2.02 -12.78 11.34
C PHE A 459 -2.01 -12.96 12.86
N GLY A 460 -3.15 -13.25 13.50
CA GLY A 460 -3.27 -13.33 14.96
C GLY A 460 -3.36 -11.98 15.68
N PHE A 461 -3.58 -10.89 14.94
CA PHE A 461 -3.82 -9.58 15.50
C PHE A 461 -5.31 -9.26 15.58
N GLY A 462 -5.71 -8.62 16.67
CA GLY A 462 -7.00 -7.97 16.80
C GLY A 462 -6.98 -6.57 16.19
N LYS A 463 -8.10 -5.85 16.32
CA LYS A 463 -8.30 -4.57 15.61
C LYS A 463 -7.26 -3.52 16.01
N ASP A 464 -6.81 -3.56 17.26
CA ASP A 464 -5.90 -2.58 17.81
C ASP A 464 -4.44 -3.03 17.81
N GLY A 465 -4.15 -4.22 17.27
CA GLY A 465 -2.82 -4.85 17.25
C GLY A 465 -2.55 -5.73 18.46
N GLU A 466 -3.54 -5.93 19.33
CA GLU A 466 -3.48 -6.89 20.41
C GLU A 466 -3.39 -8.33 19.86
N MET A 467 -2.70 -9.21 20.56
CA MET A 467 -2.60 -10.61 20.17
C MET A 467 -3.91 -11.34 20.50
N LEU A 468 -4.47 -12.04 19.52
CA LEU A 468 -5.70 -12.81 19.69
C LEU A 468 -5.46 -14.16 20.39
N ALA A 469 -6.48 -14.58 21.15
CA ALA A 469 -6.62 -15.95 21.61
C ALA A 469 -7.19 -16.83 20.49
N ASP A 470 -7.04 -18.15 20.64
CA ASP A 470 -7.37 -19.11 19.58
C ASP A 470 -8.86 -19.13 19.22
N ASP A 471 -9.74 -18.85 20.16
CA ASP A 471 -11.19 -18.75 19.94
C ASP A 471 -11.61 -17.56 19.05
N ALA A 472 -10.76 -16.54 18.96
CA ALA A 472 -10.93 -15.38 18.08
C ALA A 472 -10.23 -15.53 16.72
N LEU A 473 -9.48 -16.62 16.49
CA LEU A 473 -8.82 -16.87 15.21
C LEU A 473 -9.78 -17.49 14.17
N PRO A 474 -9.57 -17.23 12.87
CA PRO A 474 -10.34 -17.88 11.83
C PRO A 474 -10.15 -19.40 11.86
N ALA A 475 -11.25 -20.16 11.84
CA ALA A 475 -11.19 -21.64 11.90
C ALA A 475 -10.34 -22.25 10.76
N ILE A 476 -10.34 -21.64 9.57
CA ILE A 476 -9.52 -22.09 8.43
C ILE A 476 -8.02 -21.99 8.70
N LEU A 477 -7.59 -21.08 9.57
CA LEU A 477 -6.19 -20.92 9.96
C LEU A 477 -5.73 -22.10 10.83
N MET A 478 -6.62 -22.58 11.70
CA MET A 478 -6.32 -23.58 12.73
C MET A 478 -6.70 -25.02 12.34
N ALA A 479 -7.42 -25.22 11.23
CA ALA A 479 -8.01 -26.52 10.89
C ALA A 479 -7.01 -27.68 10.92
N ASP A 480 -5.87 -27.53 10.23
CA ASP A 480 -4.83 -28.57 10.16
C ASP A 480 -4.04 -28.73 11.46
N TRP A 481 -4.02 -27.70 12.31
CA TRP A 481 -3.35 -27.72 13.61
C TRP A 481 -4.19 -28.50 14.63
N GLN A 482 -5.50 -28.24 14.66
CA GLN A 482 -6.44 -28.87 15.58
C GLN A 482 -6.75 -30.32 15.22
N SER A 483 -6.60 -30.71 13.95
CA SER A 483 -6.79 -32.11 13.52
C SER A 483 -5.64 -33.04 13.92
N ASP A 484 -4.50 -32.48 14.32
CA ASP A 484 -3.30 -33.22 14.69
C ASP A 484 -3.28 -33.46 16.19
N GLU A 485 -3.40 -34.74 16.59
CA GLU A 485 -3.49 -35.14 18.01
C GLU A 485 -2.24 -34.77 18.81
N GLU A 486 -1.08 -34.61 18.16
CA GLU A 486 0.16 -34.17 18.82
C GLU A 486 0.04 -32.73 19.36
N ASN A 487 -0.86 -31.92 18.77
CA ASN A 487 -1.09 -30.53 19.17
C ASN A 487 -2.25 -30.38 20.17
N ALA A 488 -2.82 -31.48 20.67
CA ALA A 488 -3.94 -31.42 21.61
C ALA A 488 -3.59 -30.62 22.88
N GLY A 489 -4.33 -29.54 23.13
CA GLY A 489 -4.10 -28.64 24.27
C GLY A 489 -3.00 -27.58 24.06
N SER A 490 -2.31 -27.60 22.92
CA SER A 490 -1.33 -26.58 22.54
C SER A 490 -1.99 -25.41 21.82
N LEU A 491 -1.53 -24.20 22.14
CA LEU A 491 -1.99 -22.98 21.49
C LEU A 491 -1.53 -22.92 20.03
N PHE A 492 -2.37 -22.40 19.15
CA PHE A 492 -2.04 -22.24 17.73
C PHE A 492 -0.87 -21.26 17.55
N PRO A 493 0.21 -21.59 16.83
CA PRO A 493 1.36 -20.70 16.71
C PRO A 493 1.14 -19.61 15.66
N SER A 494 0.22 -18.66 15.94
CA SER A 494 -0.13 -17.54 15.06
C SER A 494 1.06 -16.60 14.85
N TYR A 495 1.04 -15.85 13.74
CA TYR A 495 2.10 -14.89 13.41
C TYR A 495 2.37 -13.90 14.55
N ALA A 496 1.33 -13.24 15.07
CA ALA A 496 1.46 -12.29 16.18
C ALA A 496 2.10 -12.91 17.43
N ARG A 497 1.82 -14.20 17.71
CA ARG A 497 2.37 -14.92 18.85
C ARG A 497 3.85 -15.26 18.65
N MET A 498 4.17 -15.80 17.48
CA MET A 498 5.55 -16.18 17.15
C MET A 498 6.46 -14.96 16.94
N LEU A 499 5.91 -13.84 16.48
CA LEU A 499 6.63 -12.58 16.29
C LEU A 499 7.28 -12.08 17.60
N GLN A 500 6.70 -12.33 18.77
CA GLN A 500 7.31 -11.93 20.05
C GLN A 500 8.64 -12.64 20.35
N HIS A 501 8.85 -13.80 19.71
CA HIS A 501 10.00 -14.67 19.88
C HIS A 501 10.79 -14.84 18.57
N HIS A 502 10.61 -13.95 17.59
CA HIS A 502 11.30 -14.05 16.30
C HIS A 502 12.82 -14.09 16.51
N GLY A 503 13.50 -14.99 15.79
CA GLY A 503 14.93 -15.22 15.94
C GLY A 503 15.34 -16.03 17.18
N GLN A 504 14.39 -16.45 18.03
CA GLN A 504 14.60 -17.37 19.16
C GLN A 504 14.02 -18.76 18.84
N ALA A 505 14.39 -19.77 19.62
CA ALA A 505 13.90 -21.14 19.42
C ALA A 505 12.38 -21.25 19.65
N GLU A 506 11.86 -20.45 20.57
CA GLU A 506 10.45 -20.33 20.93
C GLU A 506 9.60 -19.69 19.83
N GLY A 507 10.23 -19.00 18.87
CA GLY A 507 9.58 -18.44 17.69
C GLY A 507 9.54 -19.40 16.50
N ALA A 508 9.96 -20.65 16.67
CA ALA A 508 9.86 -21.69 15.64
C ALA A 508 8.60 -22.54 15.85
N SER A 509 7.97 -22.93 14.76
CA SER A 509 6.74 -23.74 14.75
C SER A 509 6.55 -24.48 13.43
N ARG A 510 5.44 -25.21 13.28
CA ARG A 510 5.02 -25.79 11.99
C ARG A 510 4.93 -24.74 10.86
N TYR A 511 4.69 -23.48 11.21
CA TYR A 511 4.49 -22.38 10.26
C TYR A 511 5.62 -21.36 10.26
N SER A 512 6.61 -21.49 11.14
CA SER A 512 7.70 -20.52 11.26
C SER A 512 9.03 -21.17 11.59
N TRP A 513 10.11 -20.64 11.02
CA TRP A 513 11.46 -21.19 11.19
C TRP A 513 12.51 -20.11 10.94
N THR A 514 13.72 -20.32 11.43
CA THR A 514 14.83 -19.38 11.24
C THR A 514 15.91 -20.02 10.36
N ILE A 515 16.37 -19.29 9.36
CA ILE A 515 17.55 -19.66 8.57
C ILE A 515 18.76 -18.90 9.12
N ASP A 516 19.84 -19.63 9.39
CA ASP A 516 21.16 -19.06 9.63
C ASP A 516 21.80 -18.63 8.29
N PHE A 517 21.60 -17.36 7.95
CA PHE A 517 22.08 -16.76 6.71
C PHE A 517 23.59 -16.52 6.77
N ALA A 518 24.16 -16.28 7.95
CA ALA A 518 25.60 -16.21 8.14
C ALA A 518 26.29 -17.54 7.84
N ALA A 519 25.77 -18.66 8.37
CA ALA A 519 26.26 -19.99 8.07
C ALA A 519 26.07 -20.34 6.59
N ARG A 520 24.94 -19.97 5.97
CA ARG A 520 24.72 -20.15 4.52
C ARG A 520 25.80 -19.45 3.68
N ARG A 521 26.15 -18.20 4.02
CA ARG A 521 27.25 -17.47 3.37
C ARG A 521 28.61 -18.10 3.61
N ALA A 522 28.89 -18.54 4.84
CA ALA A 522 30.15 -19.17 5.18
C ALA A 522 30.35 -20.47 4.39
N LYS A 523 29.33 -21.33 4.34
CA LYS A 523 29.33 -22.56 3.55
C LYS A 523 29.56 -22.30 2.07
N ALA A 524 28.86 -21.32 1.48
CA ALA A 524 29.07 -20.96 0.09
C ALA A 524 30.50 -20.48 -0.20
N ARG A 525 31.11 -19.72 0.72
CA ARG A 525 32.53 -19.31 0.59
C ARG A 525 33.48 -20.49 0.60
N GLU A 526 33.26 -21.46 1.49
CA GLU A 526 34.05 -22.68 1.54
C GLU A 526 33.92 -23.52 0.26
N GLU A 527 32.71 -23.63 -0.30
CA GLU A 527 32.44 -24.33 -1.56
C GLU A 527 33.08 -23.63 -2.77
N MET A 528 33.10 -22.29 -2.78
CA MET A 528 33.68 -21.50 -3.86
C MET A 528 35.21 -21.48 -3.86
N GLN A 529 35.84 -21.47 -2.68
CA GLN A 529 37.28 -21.30 -2.55
C GLN A 529 38.11 -22.24 -3.45
N PRO A 530 37.87 -23.58 -3.49
CA PRO A 530 38.64 -24.46 -4.37
C PRO A 530 38.43 -24.19 -5.85
N LEU A 531 37.26 -23.70 -6.26
CA LEU A 531 36.97 -23.33 -7.65
C LEU A 531 37.76 -22.08 -8.05
N LEU A 532 37.77 -21.07 -7.16
CA LEU A 532 38.48 -19.82 -7.36
C LEU A 532 40.00 -20.02 -7.35
N ASP A 533 40.53 -20.83 -6.45
CA ASP A 533 41.95 -21.16 -6.38
C ASP A 533 42.41 -21.85 -7.67
N LYS A 534 41.66 -22.86 -8.14
CA LYS A 534 41.94 -23.55 -9.39
C LYS A 534 41.82 -22.63 -10.61
N ALA A 535 40.84 -21.72 -10.64
CA ALA A 535 40.73 -20.73 -11.70
C ALA A 535 41.93 -19.76 -11.71
N ALA A 536 42.39 -19.33 -10.53
CA ALA A 536 43.55 -18.46 -10.39
C ALA A 536 44.85 -19.17 -10.84
N GLU A 537 45.04 -20.44 -10.50
CA GLU A 537 46.15 -21.26 -10.98
C GLU A 537 46.17 -21.37 -12.52
N ILE A 538 45.01 -21.66 -13.13
CA ILE A 538 44.89 -21.76 -14.59
C ILE A 538 45.19 -20.40 -15.24
N LYS A 539 44.70 -19.29 -14.67
CA LYS A 539 44.99 -17.94 -15.17
C LYS A 539 46.47 -17.58 -15.08
N ALA A 540 47.15 -17.95 -14.00
CA ALA A 540 48.59 -17.77 -13.88
C ALA A 540 49.34 -18.54 -14.97
N ALA A 541 48.99 -19.81 -15.20
CA ALA A 541 49.58 -20.61 -16.28
C ALA A 541 49.31 -20.01 -17.67
N VAL A 542 48.13 -19.43 -17.91
CA VAL A 542 47.81 -18.73 -19.17
C VAL A 542 48.71 -17.51 -19.40
N VAL A 543 49.09 -16.77 -18.35
CA VAL A 543 50.03 -15.65 -18.49
C VAL A 543 51.38 -16.13 -19.01
N ASP A 544 51.90 -17.23 -18.46
CA ASP A 544 53.17 -17.83 -18.92
C ASP A 544 53.08 -18.31 -20.38
N LEU A 545 51.96 -18.95 -20.74
CA LEU A 545 51.72 -19.39 -22.12
C LEU A 545 51.64 -18.21 -23.10
N LYS A 546 51.04 -17.09 -22.69
CA LYS A 546 50.96 -15.87 -23.52
C LYS A 546 52.33 -15.23 -23.75
N GLU A 547 53.20 -15.20 -22.74
CA GLU A 547 54.59 -14.75 -22.93
C GLU A 547 55.37 -15.70 -23.84
N ARG A 548 55.19 -17.02 -23.71
CA ARG A 548 55.78 -18.00 -24.63
C ARG A 548 55.29 -17.83 -26.06
N LEU A 549 53.98 -17.59 -26.25
CA LEU A 549 53.39 -17.34 -27.56
C LEU A 549 53.97 -16.09 -28.22
N LYS A 550 54.13 -15.01 -27.44
CA LYS A 550 54.76 -13.77 -27.89
C LYS A 550 56.20 -14.00 -28.33
N GLN A 551 56.95 -14.83 -27.60
CA GLN A 551 58.32 -15.20 -27.97
C GLN A 551 58.36 -16.04 -29.26
N LEU A 552 57.50 -17.06 -29.39
CA LEU A 552 57.41 -17.88 -30.62
C LEU A 552 57.04 -17.05 -31.86
N LYS A 553 56.11 -16.09 -31.71
CA LYS A 553 55.76 -15.15 -32.79
C LYS A 553 56.92 -14.24 -33.16
N LYS A 554 57.72 -13.80 -32.19
CA LYS A 554 58.92 -12.99 -32.42
C LYS A 554 60.01 -13.79 -33.15
N ASP A 555 60.16 -15.06 -32.80
CA ASP A 555 61.19 -15.95 -33.34
C ASP A 555 60.80 -16.57 -34.70
N LYS A 556 59.60 -16.28 -35.21
CA LYS A 556 59.03 -16.84 -36.45
C LYS A 556 59.02 -18.37 -36.43
N ALA A 557 58.61 -18.94 -35.30
CA ALA A 557 58.41 -20.38 -35.14
C ALA A 557 57.35 -20.93 -36.10
N ASP A 558 57.28 -22.25 -36.21
CA ASP A 558 56.35 -22.95 -37.10
C ASP A 558 54.89 -22.56 -36.80
N GLU A 559 54.09 -22.35 -37.85
CA GLU A 559 52.71 -21.90 -37.74
C GLU A 559 51.84 -22.90 -36.96
N SER A 560 52.13 -24.20 -37.08
CA SER A 560 51.42 -25.23 -36.32
C SER A 560 51.72 -25.20 -34.81
N GLU A 561 52.94 -24.82 -34.41
CA GLU A 561 53.30 -24.65 -32.99
C GLU A 561 52.61 -23.43 -32.37
N ILE A 562 52.50 -22.34 -33.13
CA ILE A 562 51.78 -21.13 -32.74
C ILE A 562 50.29 -21.45 -32.58
N GLU A 563 49.68 -22.12 -33.56
CA GLU A 563 48.26 -22.50 -33.52
C GLU A 563 47.94 -23.44 -32.35
N ALA A 564 48.80 -24.43 -32.08
CA ALA A 564 48.64 -25.35 -30.96
C ALA A 564 48.67 -24.62 -29.61
N LEU A 565 49.60 -23.67 -29.45
CA LEU A 565 49.70 -22.88 -28.22
C LEU A 565 48.52 -21.91 -28.05
N GLU A 566 48.03 -21.31 -29.12
CA GLU A 566 46.80 -20.51 -29.10
C GLU A 566 45.56 -21.34 -28.76
N ALA A 567 45.49 -22.59 -29.23
CA ALA A 567 44.43 -23.51 -28.86
C ALA A 567 44.48 -23.85 -27.35
N ASP A 568 45.65 -24.19 -26.81
CA ASP A 568 45.82 -24.48 -25.38
C ASP A 568 45.48 -23.26 -24.50
N ILE A 569 45.92 -22.05 -24.87
CA ILE A 569 45.54 -20.81 -24.17
C ILE A 569 44.03 -20.64 -24.15
N ARG A 570 43.35 -20.80 -25.30
CA ARG A 570 41.89 -20.65 -25.38
C ARG A 570 41.15 -21.69 -24.53
N GLU A 571 41.63 -22.92 -24.52
CA GLU A 571 41.05 -23.99 -23.71
C GLU A 571 41.20 -23.71 -22.21
N LYS A 572 42.40 -23.32 -21.77
CA LYS A 572 42.66 -22.95 -20.37
C LYS A 572 41.87 -21.72 -19.93
N GLU A 573 41.81 -20.68 -20.77
CA GLU A 573 40.96 -19.50 -20.49
C GLU A 573 39.49 -19.87 -20.36
N LYS A 574 39.00 -20.79 -21.20
CA LYS A 574 37.63 -21.31 -21.08
C LYS A 574 37.45 -22.06 -19.76
N ALA A 575 38.35 -22.98 -19.41
CA ALA A 575 38.26 -23.72 -18.16
C ALA A 575 38.28 -22.81 -16.92
N ALA A 576 39.10 -21.77 -16.91
CA ALA A 576 39.12 -20.78 -15.83
C ALA A 576 37.79 -20.00 -15.74
N ARG A 577 37.23 -19.56 -16.88
CA ARG A 577 35.93 -18.87 -16.91
C ARG A 577 34.78 -19.78 -16.44
N ASP A 578 34.82 -21.07 -16.81
CA ASP A 578 33.79 -22.04 -16.42
C ASP A 578 33.81 -22.25 -14.89
N LEU A 579 34.99 -22.35 -14.26
CA LEU A 579 35.14 -22.42 -12.79
C LEU A 579 34.67 -21.15 -12.09
N GLU A 580 34.99 -19.97 -12.63
CA GLU A 580 34.51 -18.69 -12.08
C GLU A 580 32.99 -18.55 -12.20
N ALA A 581 32.40 -19.03 -13.30
CA ALA A 581 30.96 -19.05 -13.48
C ALA A 581 30.28 -20.01 -12.48
N GLU A 582 30.88 -21.16 -12.20
CA GLU A 582 30.41 -22.10 -11.17
C GLU A 582 30.46 -21.46 -9.78
N ALA A 583 31.58 -20.80 -9.43
CA ALA A 583 31.69 -20.06 -8.17
C ALA A 583 30.66 -18.92 -8.08
N ALA A 584 30.49 -18.14 -9.14
CA ALA A 584 29.49 -17.07 -9.20
C ALA A 584 28.04 -17.60 -9.05
N ALA A 585 27.76 -18.80 -9.57
CA ALA A 585 26.46 -19.44 -9.40
C ALA A 585 26.21 -19.86 -7.94
N ILE A 586 27.23 -20.38 -7.24
CA ILE A 586 27.16 -20.69 -5.81
C ILE A 586 26.90 -19.41 -4.99
N ASP A 587 27.65 -18.34 -5.26
CA ASP A 587 27.45 -17.04 -4.60
C ASP A 587 26.05 -16.48 -4.86
N ALA A 588 25.59 -16.45 -6.11
CA ALA A 588 24.26 -15.96 -6.47
C ALA A 588 23.15 -16.77 -5.78
N ALA A 589 23.31 -18.09 -5.66
CA ALA A 589 22.36 -18.97 -4.99
C ALA A 589 22.23 -18.68 -3.49
N VAL A 590 23.21 -18.05 -2.83
CA VAL A 590 23.06 -17.60 -1.43
C VAL A 590 21.94 -16.58 -1.30
N PHE A 591 21.77 -15.71 -2.29
CA PHE A 591 20.78 -14.64 -2.30
C PHE A 591 19.44 -15.08 -2.88
N ASP A 592 19.19 -16.38 -3.06
CA ASP A 592 17.82 -16.89 -3.12
C ASP A 592 17.22 -16.82 -1.71
N LEU A 593 16.45 -15.74 -1.48
CA LEU A 593 15.78 -15.46 -0.22
C LEU A 593 14.42 -16.16 -0.11
N LYS A 594 14.02 -16.94 -1.12
CA LYS A 594 12.82 -17.78 -1.00
C LYS A 594 13.18 -19.00 -0.16
N ALA A 595 12.47 -19.18 0.95
CA ALA A 595 12.59 -20.38 1.77
C ALA A 595 11.35 -21.25 1.62
N VAL A 596 11.56 -22.54 1.38
CA VAL A 596 10.52 -23.56 1.50
C VAL A 596 10.37 -23.91 2.98
N ASN A 597 9.14 -23.96 3.48
CA ASN A 597 8.89 -24.35 4.86
C ASN A 597 9.41 -25.78 5.11
N PRO A 598 10.45 -25.97 5.94
CA PRO A 598 11.01 -27.30 6.23
C PRO A 598 10.08 -28.15 7.08
N ASN A 599 9.10 -27.53 7.75
CA ASN A 599 8.13 -28.18 8.63
C ASN A 599 6.79 -28.41 7.90
N ALA A 600 6.73 -28.22 6.59
CA ALA A 600 5.54 -28.48 5.80
C ALA A 600 5.16 -29.97 5.86
N VAL A 601 3.98 -30.26 6.40
CA VAL A 601 3.43 -31.61 6.42
C VAL A 601 2.98 -31.97 5.01
N ALA A 602 3.76 -32.82 4.33
CA ALA A 602 3.40 -33.34 3.03
C ALA A 602 2.32 -34.43 3.19
N VAL A 603 1.10 -34.17 2.74
CA VAL A 603 0.10 -35.22 2.56
C VAL A 603 0.46 -35.97 1.29
N VAL A 604 1.27 -37.02 1.44
CA VAL A 604 1.62 -37.91 0.33
C VAL A 604 0.47 -38.88 0.12
N ASP A 605 -0.06 -38.91 -1.11
CA ASP A 605 -1.02 -39.93 -1.48
C ASP A 605 -0.30 -41.28 -1.62
N GLU A 606 -0.36 -42.10 -0.57
CA GLU A 606 0.25 -43.43 -0.54
C GLU A 606 -0.55 -44.48 -1.34
N ARG A 607 -1.68 -44.09 -1.96
CA ARG A 607 -2.45 -45.03 -2.78
C ARG A 607 -1.63 -45.48 -3.97
N THR A 608 -1.48 -46.80 -4.10
CA THR A 608 -0.88 -47.43 -5.29
C THR A 608 -1.67 -47.09 -6.56
N PRO A 609 -1.06 -47.15 -7.75
CA PRO A 609 -1.78 -46.99 -9.02
C PRO A 609 -3.03 -47.89 -9.13
N GLY A 610 -2.96 -49.11 -8.60
CA GLY A 610 -4.11 -50.03 -8.54
C GLY A 610 -5.25 -49.54 -7.65
N GLN A 611 -4.94 -49.01 -6.46
CA GLN A 611 -5.92 -48.40 -5.55
C GLN A 611 -6.53 -47.12 -6.14
N ILE A 612 -5.75 -46.32 -6.86
CA ILE A 612 -6.26 -45.14 -7.58
C ILE A 612 -7.24 -45.57 -8.68
N ILE A 613 -6.89 -46.56 -9.50
CA ILE A 613 -7.78 -47.10 -10.55
C ILE A 613 -9.07 -47.65 -9.94
N GLN A 614 -8.97 -48.36 -8.81
CA GLN A 614 -10.14 -48.91 -8.12
C GLN A 614 -11.04 -47.79 -7.58
N ASN A 615 -10.46 -46.74 -7.00
CA ASN A 615 -11.20 -45.56 -6.53
C ASN A 615 -11.91 -44.84 -7.68
N ILE A 616 -11.24 -44.67 -8.83
CA ILE A 616 -11.85 -44.10 -10.05
C ILE A 616 -13.04 -44.95 -10.50
N ALA A 617 -12.90 -46.28 -10.52
CA ALA A 617 -13.97 -47.19 -10.90
C ALA A 617 -15.17 -47.17 -9.92
N GLU A 618 -14.90 -46.93 -8.64
CA GLU A 618 -15.92 -46.80 -7.60
C GLU A 618 -16.68 -45.46 -7.71
N GLN A 619 -15.96 -44.34 -7.87
CA GLN A 619 -16.57 -43.04 -8.13
C GLN A 619 -17.37 -43.05 -9.45
N GLY A 620 -16.88 -43.74 -10.48
CA GLY A 620 -17.61 -43.95 -11.73
C GLY A 620 -18.94 -44.66 -11.53
N ARG A 621 -19.00 -45.66 -10.63
CA ARG A 621 -20.26 -46.33 -10.26
C ARG A 621 -21.22 -45.39 -9.52
N VAL A 622 -20.72 -44.61 -8.57
CA VAL A 622 -21.53 -43.61 -7.84
C VAL A 622 -22.15 -42.59 -8.81
N VAL A 623 -21.38 -42.11 -9.79
CA VAL A 623 -21.88 -41.19 -10.82
C VAL A 623 -22.93 -41.87 -11.71
N ALA A 624 -22.70 -43.11 -12.12
CA ALA A 624 -23.66 -43.87 -12.93
C ALA A 624 -24.99 -44.08 -12.18
N ASP A 625 -24.95 -44.47 -10.90
CA ASP A 625 -26.14 -44.65 -10.07
C ASP A 625 -26.90 -43.32 -9.87
N ALA A 626 -26.17 -42.22 -9.67
CA ALA A 626 -26.76 -40.89 -9.58
C ALA A 626 -27.47 -40.47 -10.88
N LEU A 627 -26.88 -40.76 -12.04
CA LEU A 627 -27.49 -40.50 -13.36
C LEU A 627 -28.74 -41.35 -13.60
N ILE A 628 -28.74 -42.63 -13.22
CA ILE A 628 -29.92 -43.50 -13.30
C ILE A 628 -31.05 -42.93 -12.46
N ARG A 629 -30.75 -42.53 -11.22
CA ARG A 629 -31.74 -41.95 -10.31
C ARG A 629 -32.30 -40.63 -10.84
N LEU A 630 -31.46 -39.80 -11.44
CA LEU A 630 -31.88 -38.55 -12.07
C LEU A 630 -32.82 -38.82 -13.25
N ASN A 631 -32.50 -39.78 -14.13
CA ASN A 631 -33.35 -40.16 -15.25
C ASN A 631 -34.71 -40.71 -14.79
N GLN A 632 -34.75 -41.50 -13.71
CA GLN A 632 -36.00 -41.98 -13.12
C GLN A 632 -36.85 -40.83 -12.60
N LEU A 633 -36.24 -39.84 -11.93
CA LEU A 633 -36.95 -38.66 -11.44
C LEU A 633 -37.50 -37.80 -12.59
N MET A 634 -36.75 -37.62 -13.68
CA MET A 634 -37.23 -36.89 -14.86
C MET A 634 -38.39 -37.62 -15.55
N ALA A 635 -38.27 -38.94 -15.73
CA ALA A 635 -39.34 -39.76 -16.31
C ALA A 635 -40.62 -39.78 -15.44
N SER A 636 -40.47 -39.62 -14.12
CA SER A 636 -41.59 -39.48 -13.18
C SER A 636 -42.22 -38.08 -13.17
N SER A 637 -41.58 -37.08 -13.79
CA SER A 637 -42.09 -35.71 -13.90
C SER A 637 -42.80 -35.43 -15.23
N GLU A 638 -42.64 -36.31 -16.22
CA GLU A 638 -43.29 -36.26 -17.53
C GLU A 638 -44.56 -37.14 -17.62
N ALA A 639 -44.90 -37.86 -16.55
CA ALA A 639 -46.14 -38.62 -16.38
C ALA A 639 -47.05 -37.92 -15.36
#